data_AF-A0A068TVW1-F1
#
_entry.id   AF-A0A068TVW1-F1
#
_cell.length_a   1.000
_cell.length_b   1.000
_cell.length_c   1.000
_cell.angle_alpha   90.00
_cell.angle_beta   90.00
_cell.angle_gamma   90.00
#
_symmetry.space_group_name_H-M   'P 1'
#
loop_
_entity.id
_entity.type
_entity.pdbx_description
1 polymer ?
#
loop_
_entity_poly.entity_id
_entity_poly.type
_entity_poly.pdbx_seq_one_letter_code
_entity_poly.pdbx_strand_id
1 'polypeptide(L)'
;MWRRAVCLIARRPFSSEPEIPTLYSFLQPSVFALKRSNKEPLNPLPKPQESTSKGLSQDHKTTLESTLESSLISQNIDEAWKSFKTLTNSSSFPSKSLTNSLINHLSSLNDTHNLKRAFATVVYLIEKNPELLEYESVMTVLNSMKNGNTAAPVIALVKCMFKNRFFLPFKLWGGVLVHISRKSGSFIAYLSIFNETCRIAIDEKLDFLKPDLIACNAALEGCCCEIETVTEADRVVEMMSVLGIRPDEFSFSYLGYLYALKGLEGKISELEALIGKFGLSSKNVFLSKLVSGYLKSGNLDFVSATILRSVKEGNEQGACFTEEIYGEVVKGYLEKGSTKVLANLIVEAQKLEPSSVIVERTIGFGIINACVSNGLLDKAHSIVDEMNAQGACVGLGVYASILKAYCREQRTAEAAQLVAEISNSGLQLDVDSYDAVIEASMACQDFQSAFSLFRDMREARIPDLKASYLTIMTGLTESHRPELMAAFLDEVVGDPRIEIGTHDWNSIIHAFCKAGRLEDARRTLRRMIFLQFEPNEQTYLSLINGYVAAEKYFSVLMLWNEVKRKVSIEGEKKIKLDNNLVDAFLYALVKGGFFDAVMQVVEKSQEMKIFIDKWRYKQAFMETHKKLKVSKLRRRNFRKMEALIAFKNWAGKFKDLSASLEQVSSSMSHFTIFWQVSVLLLLVHSIQANHAIPSIIPINGTCHDTCGSVPIKFPFGSGFGCGHPHFARYIRCSSGVLQFTTGTGIYTVSSIDYSSNTILVTDPLMSTCSSMQNSGSFILDRESPFSITTDNVFVLLGCSTTSPVFDKRQDLCDTGSGSNICRGLYSCNAITGIGLVPSAPISTCCVYEPPIPLGSGYGLDLPKLQCSSYSSVIGFGGDEGNPMKWQYGIPLQFNGSYYTESCKNCEDSGGSCGFSGFNQSFACICKNGMNTTINCYGRGYAWSGTWRRRIQRKLCLGGFLIVWMTLFI
;
A
#
# COMPACT_ATOMS: atom_id res chain seq x y z
N MET A 1 0.71 -78.47 -32.80
CA MET A 1 -0.32 -79.50 -32.48
C MET A 1 -1.26 -78.94 -31.41
N TRP A 2 -2.53 -79.37 -31.34
CA TRP A 2 -3.50 -79.25 -30.21
C TRP A 2 -3.52 -77.92 -29.40
N ARG A 3 -4.44 -76.95 -29.57
CA ARG A 3 -5.92 -76.88 -29.35
C ARG A 3 -6.43 -77.05 -27.89
N ARG A 4 -7.19 -76.02 -27.44
CA ARG A 4 -8.28 -76.00 -26.42
C ARG A 4 -7.85 -76.11 -24.92
N ALA A 5 -8.56 -75.53 -23.93
CA ALA A 5 -9.74 -74.63 -23.93
C ALA A 5 -10.02 -73.92 -22.56
N VAL A 6 -10.75 -72.79 -22.60
CA VAL A 6 -11.76 -72.25 -21.63
C VAL A 6 -11.38 -71.94 -20.15
N CYS A 7 -11.14 -70.64 -19.89
CA CYS A 7 -11.93 -69.70 -19.04
C CYS A 7 -12.54 -70.12 -17.66
N LEU A 8 -12.17 -69.42 -16.56
CA LEU A 8 -13.02 -68.46 -15.77
C LEU A 8 -12.54 -68.13 -14.30
N ILE A 9 -12.54 -66.84 -13.95
CA ILE A 9 -12.86 -66.18 -12.64
C ILE A 9 -11.94 -66.35 -11.37
N ALA A 10 -11.08 -65.33 -11.17
CA ALA A 10 -10.84 -64.46 -9.99
C ALA A 10 -10.63 -64.97 -8.52
N ARG A 11 -9.55 -64.48 -7.89
CA ARG A 11 -9.57 -63.45 -6.80
C ARG A 11 -8.15 -62.87 -6.49
N ARG A 12 -8.09 -61.65 -5.91
CA ARG A 12 -6.89 -60.96 -5.34
C ARG A 12 -6.91 -61.02 -3.80
N PRO A 13 -5.78 -60.73 -3.10
CA PRO A 13 -5.74 -59.48 -2.29
C PRO A 13 -4.36 -58.75 -2.20
N PHE A 14 -4.42 -57.41 -2.04
CA PHE A 14 -3.57 -56.45 -1.25
C PHE A 14 -2.02 -56.57 -1.15
N SER A 15 -1.21 -55.50 -1.01
CA SER A 15 -1.39 -54.01 -0.91
C SER A 15 -0.08 -53.29 -1.38
N SER A 16 0.41 -52.08 -1.02
CA SER A 16 0.02 -50.96 -0.12
C SER A 16 0.87 -49.69 -0.39
N GLU A 17 0.24 -48.51 -0.41
CA GLU A 17 0.68 -47.20 0.19
C GLU A 17 1.95 -46.42 -0.28
N PRO A 18 2.07 -45.10 0.05
CA PRO A 18 1.27 -44.26 0.95
C PRO A 18 0.22 -43.34 0.29
N GLU A 19 -0.64 -42.73 1.12
CA GLU A 19 -1.80 -41.92 0.73
C GLU A 19 -1.51 -40.40 0.68
N ILE A 20 -2.21 -39.71 -0.23
CA ILE A 20 -2.55 -38.28 -0.12
C ILE A 20 -4.08 -38.18 -0.37
N PRO A 21 -4.87 -37.35 0.37
CA PRO A 21 -6.32 -37.43 0.34
C PRO A 21 -6.93 -37.05 -1.02
N THR A 22 -7.23 -38.06 -1.85
CA THR A 22 -7.84 -37.85 -3.16
C THR A 22 -9.29 -37.39 -3.04
N LEU A 23 -9.61 -36.24 -3.65
CA LEU A 23 -10.97 -35.65 -3.69
C LEU A 23 -11.98 -36.46 -4.55
N TYR A 24 -11.68 -37.73 -4.83
CA TYR A 24 -12.38 -38.61 -5.77
C TYR A 24 -13.53 -39.39 -5.13
N SER A 25 -13.75 -39.27 -3.81
CA SER A 25 -14.94 -39.81 -3.13
C SER A 25 -16.26 -39.11 -3.53
N PHE A 26 -16.18 -37.91 -4.12
CA PHE A 26 -17.35 -37.05 -4.40
C PHE A 26 -17.92 -37.14 -5.82
N LEU A 27 -17.38 -38.00 -6.70
CA LEU A 27 -17.78 -38.09 -8.11
C LEU A 27 -18.15 -39.53 -8.54
N GLN A 28 -19.25 -40.05 -8.02
CA GLN A 28 -20.04 -41.09 -8.71
C GLN A 28 -21.38 -40.52 -9.19
N PRO A 29 -21.85 -40.84 -10.41
CA PRO A 29 -23.06 -40.28 -11.00
C PRO A 29 -24.34 -40.98 -10.50
N SER A 30 -24.67 -40.86 -9.22
CA SER A 30 -25.85 -41.49 -8.60
C SER A 30 -27.04 -40.52 -8.44
N VAL A 31 -27.57 -40.00 -9.55
CA VAL A 31 -28.83 -39.23 -9.57
C VAL A 31 -29.91 -39.88 -10.45
N PHE A 32 -29.52 -40.61 -11.52
CA PHE A 32 -30.45 -41.18 -12.52
C PHE A 32 -30.20 -42.67 -12.83
N ALA A 33 -29.81 -43.48 -11.83
CA ALA A 33 -29.50 -44.90 -12.01
C ALA A 33 -30.73 -45.81 -11.82
N LEU A 34 -31.34 -46.25 -12.93
CA LEU A 34 -32.38 -47.28 -12.93
C LEU A 34 -31.79 -48.68 -12.67
N LYS A 35 -32.39 -49.44 -11.74
CA LYS A 35 -32.04 -50.85 -11.48
C LYS A 35 -32.24 -51.70 -12.74
N ARG A 36 -31.18 -52.35 -13.22
CA ARG A 36 -31.29 -53.55 -14.08
C ARG A 36 -31.11 -54.79 -13.20
N SER A 37 -31.99 -55.78 -13.36
CA SER A 37 -31.80 -57.14 -12.82
C SER A 37 -31.27 -58.07 -13.92
N ASN A 38 -30.47 -59.06 -13.53
CA ASN A 38 -29.91 -60.03 -14.47
C ASN A 38 -30.94 -61.13 -14.82
N LYS A 39 -30.97 -61.55 -16.09
CA LYS A 39 -31.06 -62.96 -16.50
C LYS A 39 -30.76 -63.15 -17.99
N GLU A 40 -30.26 -64.33 -18.32
CA GLU A 40 -29.95 -64.80 -19.68
C GLU A 40 -31.13 -65.61 -20.30
N PRO A 41 -31.10 -65.96 -21.61
CA PRO A 41 -32.30 -65.90 -22.45
C PRO A 41 -32.94 -67.24 -22.85
N LEU A 42 -34.16 -67.15 -23.41
CA LEU A 42 -34.76 -68.17 -24.28
C LEU A 42 -35.73 -67.53 -25.30
N ASN A 43 -35.89 -68.16 -26.47
CA ASN A 43 -36.75 -67.78 -27.60
C ASN A 43 -38.11 -68.53 -27.57
N PRO A 44 -39.14 -68.21 -28.39
CA PRO A 44 -39.38 -67.03 -29.25
C PRO A 44 -40.80 -66.38 -29.08
N LEU A 45 -41.14 -65.45 -30.00
CA LEU A 45 -42.41 -64.73 -30.30
C LEU A 45 -43.77 -65.40 -29.95
N PRO A 46 -44.88 -64.63 -29.72
CA PRO A 46 -45.34 -63.54 -30.61
C PRO A 46 -45.81 -62.20 -29.98
N LYS A 47 -46.29 -61.31 -30.87
CA LYS A 47 -46.76 -59.90 -30.66
C LYS A 47 -48.17 -59.81 -30.00
N PRO A 48 -48.71 -58.60 -29.75
CA PRO A 48 -48.19 -57.54 -28.89
C PRO A 48 -49.26 -57.05 -27.87
N GLN A 49 -48.85 -56.46 -26.75
CA GLN A 49 -49.77 -55.64 -25.93
C GLN A 49 -49.08 -54.37 -25.43
N GLU A 50 -49.84 -53.28 -25.40
CA GLU A 50 -49.37 -51.95 -25.04
C GLU A 50 -49.21 -51.81 -23.53
N SER A 51 -48.04 -51.39 -23.06
CA SER A 51 -47.84 -50.94 -21.68
C SER A 51 -47.50 -49.45 -21.68
N THR A 52 -48.46 -48.62 -21.27
CA THR A 52 -48.36 -47.16 -21.32
C THR A 52 -47.29 -46.63 -20.38
N SER A 53 -46.33 -45.88 -20.94
CA SER A 53 -45.42 -45.05 -20.14
C SER A 53 -46.21 -43.94 -19.46
N LYS A 54 -46.27 -43.93 -18.13
CA LYS A 54 -46.89 -42.84 -17.36
C LYS A 54 -46.07 -41.55 -17.47
N GLY A 55 -46.39 -40.73 -18.46
CA GLY A 55 -46.10 -39.30 -18.38
C GLY A 55 -46.94 -38.64 -17.29
N LEU A 56 -46.55 -37.44 -16.84
CA LEU A 56 -47.44 -36.57 -16.07
C LEU A 56 -48.65 -36.17 -16.93
N SER A 57 -49.79 -35.86 -16.30
CA SER A 57 -50.82 -35.09 -17.00
C SER A 57 -50.30 -33.68 -17.28
N GLN A 58 -50.79 -33.07 -18.36
CA GLN A 58 -50.33 -31.75 -18.80
C GLN A 58 -50.43 -30.69 -17.69
N ASP A 59 -51.47 -30.76 -16.86
CA ASP A 59 -51.73 -29.84 -15.74
C ASP A 59 -50.66 -29.92 -14.64
N HIS A 60 -50.14 -31.12 -14.36
CA HIS A 60 -49.03 -31.28 -13.41
C HIS A 60 -47.71 -30.75 -14.00
N LYS A 61 -47.51 -30.85 -15.33
CA LYS A 61 -46.35 -30.25 -15.99
C LYS A 61 -46.40 -28.72 -15.90
N THR A 62 -47.51 -28.10 -16.30
CA THR A 62 -47.67 -26.64 -16.25
C THR A 62 -47.61 -26.09 -14.83
N THR A 63 -48.14 -26.82 -13.84
CA THR A 63 -47.99 -26.48 -12.41
C THR A 63 -46.52 -26.47 -11.97
N LEU A 64 -45.74 -27.49 -12.34
CA LEU A 64 -44.31 -27.56 -12.00
C LEU A 64 -43.47 -26.52 -12.76
N GLU A 65 -43.82 -26.18 -14.00
CA GLU A 65 -43.19 -25.09 -14.77
C GLU A 65 -43.49 -23.72 -14.12
N SER A 66 -44.72 -23.46 -13.72
CA SER A 66 -45.10 -22.23 -13.00
C SER A 66 -44.48 -22.12 -11.60
N THR A 67 -44.31 -23.25 -10.90
CA THR A 67 -43.57 -23.29 -9.62
C THR A 67 -42.08 -23.01 -9.84
N LEU A 68 -41.48 -23.52 -10.91
CA LEU A 68 -40.09 -23.23 -11.28
C LEU A 68 -39.89 -21.74 -11.65
N GLU A 69 -40.81 -21.16 -12.42
CA GLU A 69 -40.77 -19.74 -12.81
C GLU A 69 -40.90 -18.80 -11.60
N SER A 70 -41.90 -19.03 -10.74
CA SER A 70 -42.06 -18.26 -9.50
C SER A 70 -40.92 -18.46 -8.50
N SER A 71 -40.31 -19.65 -8.44
CA SER A 71 -39.10 -19.90 -7.63
C SER A 71 -37.89 -19.13 -8.14
N LEU A 72 -37.74 -18.95 -9.46
CA LEU A 72 -36.65 -18.16 -10.05
C LEU A 72 -36.85 -16.65 -9.81
N ILE A 73 -38.08 -16.15 -9.94
CA ILE A 73 -38.42 -14.74 -9.64
C ILE A 73 -38.18 -14.41 -8.15
N SER A 74 -38.48 -15.35 -7.25
CA SER A 74 -38.25 -15.22 -5.80
C SER A 74 -36.86 -15.63 -5.33
N GLN A 75 -35.94 -15.98 -6.25
CA GLN A 75 -34.57 -16.44 -5.98
C GLN A 75 -34.47 -17.71 -5.09
N ASN A 76 -35.55 -18.49 -4.94
CA ASN A 76 -35.55 -19.74 -4.17
C ASN A 76 -34.93 -20.90 -4.97
N ILE A 77 -33.60 -20.90 -5.06
CA ILE A 77 -32.80 -21.83 -5.88
C ILE A 77 -33.04 -23.31 -5.50
N ASP A 78 -33.26 -23.61 -4.22
CA ASP A 78 -33.47 -24.98 -3.75
C ASP A 78 -34.84 -25.54 -4.16
N GLU A 79 -35.86 -24.69 -4.30
CA GLU A 79 -37.19 -25.08 -4.75
C GLU A 79 -37.25 -25.16 -6.29
N ALA A 80 -36.64 -24.19 -6.98
CA ALA A 80 -36.40 -24.24 -8.42
C ALA A 80 -35.69 -25.55 -8.83
N TRP A 81 -34.60 -25.90 -8.14
CA TRP A 81 -33.85 -27.13 -8.42
C TRP A 81 -34.65 -28.41 -8.16
N LYS A 82 -35.48 -28.46 -7.11
CA LYS A 82 -36.38 -29.60 -6.84
C LYS A 82 -37.43 -29.76 -7.93
N SER A 83 -38.05 -28.66 -8.39
CA SER A 83 -39.05 -28.66 -9.46
C SER A 83 -38.44 -29.14 -10.79
N PHE A 84 -37.28 -28.60 -11.17
CA PHE A 84 -36.53 -29.04 -12.36
C PHE A 84 -36.13 -30.53 -12.29
N LYS A 85 -35.63 -31.00 -11.15
CA LYS A 85 -35.28 -32.41 -10.93
C LYS A 85 -36.50 -33.33 -10.99
N THR A 86 -37.66 -32.85 -10.55
CA THR A 86 -38.93 -33.62 -10.59
C THR A 86 -39.45 -33.76 -12.02
N LEU A 87 -39.41 -32.68 -12.81
CA LEU A 87 -39.70 -32.70 -14.25
C LEU A 87 -38.77 -33.68 -15.00
N THR A 88 -37.45 -33.52 -14.85
CA THR A 88 -36.48 -34.37 -15.57
C THR A 88 -36.51 -35.85 -15.17
N ASN A 89 -36.78 -36.19 -13.90
CA ASN A 89 -37.02 -37.56 -13.45
C ASN A 89 -38.17 -38.26 -14.20
N SER A 90 -39.17 -37.51 -14.65
CA SER A 90 -40.34 -38.02 -15.38
C SER A 90 -40.18 -38.02 -16.90
N SER A 91 -38.98 -37.74 -17.41
CA SER A 91 -38.70 -37.53 -18.85
C SER A 91 -39.46 -36.37 -19.49
N SER A 92 -39.90 -35.39 -18.68
CA SER A 92 -40.48 -34.14 -19.17
C SER A 92 -39.48 -32.99 -19.01
N PHE A 93 -39.43 -32.10 -20.00
CA PHE A 93 -38.53 -30.95 -20.00
C PHE A 93 -39.31 -29.64 -19.80
N PRO A 94 -38.74 -28.65 -19.07
CA PRO A 94 -39.30 -27.30 -19.05
C PRO A 94 -39.21 -26.62 -20.43
N SER A 95 -39.81 -25.44 -20.57
CA SER A 95 -39.56 -24.59 -21.75
C SER A 95 -38.07 -24.22 -21.90
N LYS A 96 -37.66 -23.89 -23.13
CA LYS A 96 -36.28 -23.54 -23.45
C LYS A 96 -35.78 -22.33 -22.67
N SER A 97 -36.56 -21.24 -22.62
CA SER A 97 -36.24 -20.04 -21.83
C SER A 97 -36.10 -20.35 -20.34
N LEU A 98 -37.06 -21.07 -19.74
CA LEU A 98 -37.06 -21.41 -18.32
C LEU A 98 -35.86 -22.30 -17.93
N THR A 99 -35.46 -23.21 -18.82
CA THR A 99 -34.28 -24.06 -18.66
C THR A 99 -32.97 -23.26 -18.67
N ASN A 100 -32.83 -22.32 -19.62
CA ASN A 100 -31.64 -21.49 -19.73
C ASN A 100 -31.55 -20.44 -18.61
N SER A 101 -32.67 -19.82 -18.21
CA SER A 101 -32.76 -18.96 -17.03
C SER A 101 -32.32 -19.68 -15.74
N LEU A 102 -32.71 -20.94 -15.54
CA LEU A 102 -32.25 -21.75 -14.40
C LEU A 102 -30.73 -21.99 -14.44
N ILE A 103 -30.17 -22.31 -15.61
CA ILE A 103 -28.72 -22.52 -15.76
C ILE A 103 -27.94 -21.24 -15.45
N ASN A 104 -28.40 -20.10 -15.96
CA ASN A 104 -27.79 -18.80 -15.72
C ASN A 104 -27.87 -18.39 -14.24
N HIS A 105 -29.04 -18.54 -13.61
CA HIS A 105 -29.22 -18.21 -12.18
C HIS A 105 -28.46 -19.17 -11.23
N LEU A 106 -28.26 -20.43 -11.59
CA LEU A 106 -27.39 -21.34 -10.83
C LEU A 106 -25.90 -20.97 -10.98
N SER A 107 -25.51 -20.33 -12.08
CA SER A 107 -24.11 -20.01 -12.41
C SER A 107 -23.66 -18.64 -11.91
N SER A 108 -24.57 -17.66 -11.83
CA SER A 108 -24.26 -16.28 -11.40
C SER A 108 -23.91 -16.16 -9.91
N LEU A 109 -24.41 -17.07 -9.08
CA LEU A 109 -24.29 -17.01 -7.61
C LEU A 109 -22.89 -17.38 -7.06
N ASN A 110 -21.97 -17.79 -7.93
CA ASN A 110 -20.56 -18.14 -7.62
C ASN A 110 -20.34 -19.21 -6.51
N ASP A 111 -21.41 -19.88 -6.04
CA ASP A 111 -21.34 -20.99 -5.10
C ASP A 111 -20.98 -22.32 -5.80
N THR A 112 -20.02 -23.04 -5.21
CA THR A 112 -19.56 -24.35 -5.69
C THR A 112 -20.65 -25.42 -5.75
N HIS A 113 -21.69 -25.35 -4.91
CA HIS A 113 -22.78 -26.32 -4.90
C HIS A 113 -23.81 -26.03 -6.01
N ASN A 114 -24.20 -24.76 -6.20
CA ASN A 114 -25.03 -24.34 -7.33
C ASN A 114 -24.32 -24.49 -8.67
N LEU A 115 -23.00 -24.28 -8.75
CA LEU A 115 -22.21 -24.56 -9.96
C LEU A 115 -22.16 -26.06 -10.29
N LYS A 116 -22.09 -26.95 -9.28
CA LYS A 116 -22.24 -28.40 -9.47
C LYS A 116 -23.63 -28.79 -9.99
N ARG A 117 -24.69 -28.08 -9.54
CA ARG A 117 -26.05 -28.26 -10.09
C ARG A 117 -26.10 -27.85 -11.56
N ALA A 118 -25.63 -26.64 -11.89
CA ALA A 118 -25.58 -26.13 -13.27
C ALA A 118 -24.82 -27.07 -14.23
N PHE A 119 -23.65 -27.57 -13.80
CA PHE A 119 -22.89 -28.59 -14.53
C PHE A 119 -23.73 -29.84 -14.82
N ALA A 120 -24.39 -30.41 -13.79
CA ALA A 120 -25.23 -31.58 -13.94
C ALA A 120 -26.44 -31.32 -14.87
N THR A 121 -27.03 -30.12 -14.83
CA THR A 121 -28.08 -29.67 -15.75
C THR A 121 -27.61 -29.74 -17.20
N VAL A 122 -26.49 -29.07 -17.51
CA VAL A 122 -25.99 -28.97 -18.89
C VAL A 122 -25.54 -30.33 -19.41
N VAL A 123 -24.81 -31.12 -18.61
CA VAL A 123 -24.39 -32.48 -19.00
C VAL A 123 -25.59 -33.39 -19.27
N TYR A 124 -26.64 -33.34 -18.42
CA TYR A 124 -27.85 -34.13 -18.64
C TYR A 124 -28.61 -33.73 -19.91
N LEU A 125 -28.70 -32.42 -20.19
CA LEU A 125 -29.36 -31.92 -21.40
C LEU A 125 -28.57 -32.28 -22.67
N ILE A 126 -27.24 -32.19 -22.66
CA ILE A 126 -26.37 -32.67 -23.75
C ILE A 126 -26.56 -34.17 -24.02
N GLU A 127 -26.77 -35.00 -22.99
CA GLU A 127 -27.01 -36.44 -23.15
C GLU A 127 -28.49 -36.83 -23.47
N LYS A 128 -29.44 -35.88 -23.53
CA LYS A 128 -30.88 -36.19 -23.62
C LYS A 128 -31.67 -35.36 -24.64
N ASN A 129 -31.47 -34.04 -24.67
CA ASN A 129 -32.08 -33.15 -25.65
C ASN A 129 -31.27 -31.84 -25.77
N PRO A 130 -30.27 -31.80 -26.67
CA PRO A 130 -29.39 -30.63 -26.82
C PRO A 130 -30.10 -29.37 -27.37
N GLU A 131 -31.24 -29.51 -28.05
CA GLU A 131 -31.97 -28.38 -28.66
C GLU A 131 -32.50 -27.38 -27.63
N LEU A 132 -32.66 -27.81 -26.38
CA LEU A 132 -33.09 -26.99 -25.25
C LEU A 132 -31.98 -26.09 -24.68
N LEU A 133 -30.72 -26.30 -25.03
CA LEU A 133 -29.62 -25.46 -24.58
C LEU A 133 -29.42 -24.24 -25.48
N GLU A 134 -28.98 -23.14 -24.88
CA GLU A 134 -28.48 -21.95 -25.56
C GLU A 134 -26.97 -21.84 -25.33
N TYR A 135 -26.25 -21.41 -26.36
CA TYR A 135 -24.79 -21.33 -26.32
C TYR A 135 -24.31 -20.38 -25.23
N GLU A 136 -25.05 -19.30 -24.99
CA GLU A 136 -24.82 -18.34 -23.90
C GLU A 136 -24.88 -19.02 -22.53
N SER A 137 -25.88 -19.87 -22.25
CA SER A 137 -26.00 -20.55 -20.96
C SER A 137 -24.89 -21.56 -20.71
N VAL A 138 -24.42 -22.26 -21.75
CA VAL A 138 -23.22 -23.12 -21.65
C VAL A 138 -21.98 -22.25 -21.38
N MET A 139 -21.88 -21.09 -22.00
CA MET A 139 -20.82 -20.12 -21.76
C MET A 139 -20.84 -19.50 -20.36
N THR A 140 -22.01 -19.22 -19.78
CA THR A 140 -22.15 -18.76 -18.40
C THR A 140 -21.58 -19.79 -17.43
N VAL A 141 -21.91 -21.08 -17.60
CA VAL A 141 -21.37 -22.17 -16.77
C VAL A 141 -19.84 -22.27 -16.91
N LEU A 142 -19.32 -22.21 -18.13
CA LEU A 142 -17.88 -22.25 -18.42
C LEU A 142 -17.13 -21.07 -17.79
N ASN A 143 -17.69 -19.86 -17.85
CA ASN A 143 -17.09 -18.67 -17.25
C ASN A 143 -17.15 -18.69 -15.71
N SER A 144 -18.24 -19.19 -15.10
CA SER A 144 -18.26 -19.39 -13.65
C SER A 144 -17.25 -20.45 -13.19
N MET A 145 -17.02 -21.51 -13.99
CA MET A 145 -15.97 -22.51 -13.71
C MET A 145 -14.55 -21.98 -13.87
N LYS A 146 -14.33 -21.06 -14.82
CA LYS A 146 -13.07 -20.30 -14.98
C LYS A 146 -12.76 -19.47 -13.75
N ASN A 147 -13.74 -18.72 -13.26
CA ASN A 147 -13.60 -17.90 -12.05
C ASN A 147 -13.29 -18.77 -10.83
N GLY A 148 -13.96 -19.92 -10.69
CA GLY A 148 -13.67 -20.95 -9.67
C GLY A 148 -12.38 -21.76 -9.88
N ASN A 149 -11.60 -21.53 -10.94
CA ASN A 149 -10.38 -22.27 -11.32
C ASN A 149 -10.56 -23.81 -11.41
N THR A 150 -11.71 -24.28 -11.92
CA THR A 150 -12.07 -25.71 -11.91
C THR A 150 -11.81 -26.41 -13.25
N ALA A 151 -10.58 -26.90 -13.44
CA ALA A 151 -10.17 -27.58 -14.69
C ALA A 151 -10.98 -28.85 -15.00
N ALA A 152 -11.08 -29.79 -14.06
CA ALA A 152 -11.67 -31.11 -14.34
C ALA A 152 -13.16 -31.07 -14.79
N PRO A 153 -14.06 -30.26 -14.20
CA PRO A 153 -15.42 -30.09 -14.71
C PRO A 153 -15.49 -29.52 -16.13
N VAL A 154 -14.68 -28.52 -16.47
CA VAL A 154 -14.65 -27.92 -17.81
C VAL A 154 -14.16 -28.93 -18.85
N ILE A 155 -13.07 -29.64 -18.55
CA ILE A 155 -12.51 -30.71 -19.39
C ILE A 155 -13.56 -31.83 -19.59
N ALA A 156 -14.31 -32.20 -18.55
CA ALA A 156 -15.37 -33.18 -18.64
C ALA A 156 -16.59 -32.69 -19.46
N LEU A 157 -16.95 -31.41 -19.35
CA LEU A 157 -18.03 -30.81 -20.12
C LEU A 157 -17.73 -30.83 -21.63
N VAL A 158 -16.54 -30.36 -22.03
CA VAL A 158 -16.11 -30.36 -23.44
C VAL A 158 -16.02 -31.79 -24.01
N LYS A 159 -15.53 -32.76 -23.22
CA LYS A 159 -15.54 -34.18 -23.64
C LYS A 159 -16.96 -34.76 -23.74
N CYS A 160 -17.91 -34.29 -22.93
CA CYS A 160 -19.33 -34.65 -23.07
C CYS A 160 -19.95 -34.04 -24.34
N MET A 161 -19.64 -32.78 -24.64
CA MET A 161 -20.08 -32.08 -25.86
C MET A 161 -19.65 -32.86 -27.11
N PHE A 162 -18.37 -33.22 -27.23
CA PHE A 162 -17.84 -33.97 -28.38
C PHE A 162 -18.47 -35.37 -28.49
N LYS A 163 -18.57 -36.12 -27.39
CA LYS A 163 -19.20 -37.45 -27.33
C LYS A 163 -20.63 -37.46 -27.88
N ASN A 164 -21.39 -36.39 -27.67
CA ASN A 164 -22.78 -36.25 -28.12
C ASN A 164 -22.93 -35.37 -29.38
N ARG A 165 -21.82 -35.05 -30.08
CA ARG A 165 -21.75 -34.21 -31.29
C ARG A 165 -22.36 -32.80 -31.14
N PHE A 166 -22.38 -32.26 -29.93
CA PHE A 166 -22.82 -30.89 -29.64
C PHE A 166 -21.64 -29.93 -29.79
N PHE A 167 -21.39 -29.46 -31.02
CA PHE A 167 -20.25 -28.62 -31.33
C PHE A 167 -20.56 -27.13 -31.17
N LEU A 168 -19.77 -26.42 -30.37
CA LEU A 168 -19.81 -24.96 -30.22
C LEU A 168 -18.63 -24.31 -30.95
N PRO A 169 -18.81 -23.11 -31.54
CA PRO A 169 -17.70 -22.33 -32.10
C PRO A 169 -16.53 -22.17 -31.13
N PHE A 170 -15.32 -22.50 -31.58
CA PHE A 170 -14.13 -22.60 -30.74
C PHE A 170 -13.85 -21.30 -29.98
N LYS A 171 -14.04 -20.15 -30.66
CA LYS A 171 -13.84 -18.80 -30.09
C LYS A 171 -14.63 -18.53 -28.80
N LEU A 172 -15.71 -19.26 -28.55
CA LEU A 172 -16.50 -19.10 -27.34
C LEU A 172 -15.79 -19.77 -26.14
N TRP A 173 -15.47 -21.06 -26.24
CA TRP A 173 -15.02 -21.89 -25.12
C TRP A 173 -13.50 -22.15 -25.08
N GLY A 174 -12.78 -21.98 -26.18
CA GLY A 174 -11.34 -22.26 -26.29
C GLY A 174 -10.49 -21.39 -25.36
N GLY A 175 -10.78 -20.08 -25.30
CA GLY A 175 -10.10 -19.14 -24.41
C GLY A 175 -10.33 -19.42 -22.91
N VAL A 176 -11.45 -20.06 -22.56
CA VAL A 176 -11.72 -20.53 -21.19
C VAL A 176 -10.73 -21.63 -20.81
N LEU A 177 -10.51 -22.61 -21.70
CA LEU A 177 -9.54 -23.68 -21.48
C LEU A 177 -8.10 -23.16 -21.40
N VAL A 178 -7.69 -22.25 -22.30
CA VAL A 178 -6.34 -21.65 -22.29
C VAL A 178 -6.05 -20.92 -20.97
N HIS A 179 -7.03 -20.18 -20.44
CA HIS A 179 -6.88 -19.53 -19.14
C HIS A 179 -6.76 -20.54 -18.00
N ILE A 180 -7.60 -21.58 -17.99
CA ILE A 180 -7.60 -22.56 -16.90
C ILE A 180 -6.37 -23.47 -16.95
N SER A 181 -5.88 -23.88 -18.13
CA SER A 181 -4.65 -24.69 -18.23
C SER A 181 -3.45 -23.94 -17.65
N ARG A 182 -3.24 -22.69 -18.07
CA ARG A 182 -2.22 -21.77 -17.52
C ARG A 182 -2.32 -21.61 -16.00
N LYS A 183 -3.52 -21.52 -15.44
CA LYS A 183 -3.76 -21.30 -14.00
C LYS A 183 -3.77 -22.58 -13.15
N SER A 184 -3.71 -23.77 -13.76
CA SER A 184 -3.81 -25.06 -13.04
C SER A 184 -2.74 -26.10 -13.41
N GLY A 185 -1.81 -25.79 -14.34
CA GLY A 185 -0.79 -26.73 -14.81
C GLY A 185 -1.39 -27.94 -15.56
N SER A 186 -2.63 -27.84 -16.05
CA SER A 186 -3.35 -28.98 -16.62
C SER A 186 -3.08 -29.19 -18.12
N PHE A 187 -1.90 -28.81 -18.63
CA PHE A 187 -1.65 -28.71 -20.07
C PHE A 187 -1.73 -30.04 -20.82
N ILE A 188 -1.38 -31.18 -20.21
CA ILE A 188 -1.56 -32.51 -20.82
C ILE A 188 -3.06 -32.77 -21.15
N ALA A 189 -3.96 -32.35 -20.25
CA ALA A 189 -5.40 -32.51 -20.46
C ALA A 189 -5.96 -31.49 -21.46
N TYR A 190 -5.36 -30.29 -21.54
CA TYR A 190 -5.64 -29.30 -22.59
C TYR A 190 -5.22 -29.82 -23.97
N LEU A 191 -3.99 -30.31 -24.13
CA LEU A 191 -3.46 -30.88 -25.37
C LEU A 191 -4.31 -32.06 -25.85
N SER A 192 -4.78 -32.92 -24.94
CA SER A 192 -5.75 -33.98 -25.23
C SER A 192 -7.07 -33.47 -25.82
N ILE A 193 -7.55 -32.29 -25.40
CA ILE A 193 -8.75 -31.66 -25.99
C ILE A 193 -8.40 -30.95 -27.29
N PHE A 194 -7.29 -30.22 -27.35
CA PHE A 194 -6.83 -29.50 -28.54
C PHE A 194 -6.67 -30.44 -29.74
N ASN A 195 -5.97 -31.56 -29.56
CA ASN A 195 -5.76 -32.55 -30.63
C ASN A 195 -7.08 -33.16 -31.12
N GLU A 196 -8.01 -33.49 -30.22
CA GLU A 196 -9.33 -34.01 -30.57
C GLU A 196 -10.19 -32.93 -31.27
N THR A 197 -10.07 -31.68 -30.86
CA THR A 197 -10.76 -30.53 -31.47
C THR A 197 -10.29 -30.31 -32.91
N CYS A 198 -8.98 -30.28 -33.12
CA CYS A 198 -8.38 -30.15 -34.45
C CYS A 198 -8.81 -31.31 -35.34
N ARG A 199 -8.79 -32.54 -34.81
CA ARG A 199 -9.26 -33.74 -35.51
C ARG A 199 -10.72 -33.60 -35.95
N ILE A 200 -11.64 -33.27 -35.04
CA ILE A 200 -13.07 -33.13 -35.38
C ILE A 200 -13.26 -31.99 -36.40
N ALA A 201 -12.55 -30.87 -36.26
CA ALA A 201 -12.62 -29.76 -37.22
C ALA A 201 -12.16 -30.15 -38.64
N ILE A 202 -11.23 -31.10 -38.77
CA ILE A 202 -10.74 -31.64 -40.05
C ILE A 202 -11.66 -32.77 -40.56
N ASP A 203 -11.90 -33.80 -39.75
CA ASP A 203 -12.69 -35.00 -40.09
C ASP A 203 -14.15 -34.62 -40.45
N GLU A 204 -14.76 -33.68 -39.73
CA GLU A 204 -16.13 -33.19 -39.98
C GLU A 204 -16.19 -31.86 -40.78
N LYS A 205 -15.03 -31.29 -41.16
CA LYS A 205 -14.90 -30.04 -41.93
C LYS A 205 -15.62 -28.82 -41.30
N LEU A 206 -15.57 -28.72 -39.98
CA LEU A 206 -16.25 -27.67 -39.21
C LEU A 206 -15.36 -26.44 -39.02
N ASP A 207 -15.42 -25.48 -39.96
CA ASP A 207 -14.60 -24.25 -39.91
C ASP A 207 -14.75 -23.45 -38.61
N PHE A 208 -15.94 -23.44 -37.99
CA PHE A 208 -16.19 -22.76 -36.72
C PHE A 208 -15.51 -23.42 -35.51
N LEU A 209 -15.09 -24.68 -35.64
CA LEU A 209 -14.44 -25.47 -34.58
C LEU A 209 -12.90 -25.39 -34.65
N LYS A 210 -12.35 -24.83 -35.74
CA LYS A 210 -10.90 -24.63 -35.89
C LYS A 210 -10.35 -23.75 -34.76
N PRO A 211 -9.29 -24.19 -34.05
CA PRO A 211 -8.60 -23.34 -33.09
C PRO A 211 -8.02 -22.07 -33.73
N ASP A 212 -7.82 -21.05 -32.90
CA ASP A 212 -7.11 -19.83 -33.29
C ASP A 212 -5.61 -19.91 -32.97
N LEU A 213 -4.87 -18.91 -33.43
CA LEU A 213 -3.43 -18.77 -33.17
C LEU A 213 -3.12 -18.72 -31.67
N ILE A 214 -4.01 -18.15 -30.84
CA ILE A 214 -3.84 -18.05 -29.38
C ILE A 214 -3.86 -19.44 -28.76
N ALA A 215 -4.80 -20.31 -29.16
CA ALA A 215 -4.85 -21.70 -28.72
C ALA A 215 -3.68 -22.52 -29.24
N CYS A 216 -3.24 -22.31 -30.49
CA CYS A 216 -2.05 -22.99 -31.02
C CYS A 216 -0.79 -22.59 -30.24
N ASN A 217 -0.61 -21.30 -29.92
CA ASN A 217 0.49 -20.81 -29.11
C ASN A 217 0.41 -21.31 -27.66
N ALA A 218 -0.78 -21.44 -27.06
CA ALA A 218 -0.96 -22.06 -25.74
C ALA A 218 -0.66 -23.57 -25.73
N ALA A 219 -0.93 -24.28 -26.85
CA ALA A 219 -0.55 -25.67 -27.02
C ALA A 219 0.98 -25.82 -27.17
N LEU A 220 1.62 -24.96 -27.97
CA LEU A 220 3.09 -24.89 -28.08
C LEU A 220 3.75 -24.54 -26.74
N GLU A 221 3.26 -23.54 -26.03
CA GLU A 221 3.71 -23.14 -24.69
C GLU A 221 3.72 -24.34 -23.72
N GLY A 222 2.60 -25.07 -23.62
CA GLY A 222 2.53 -26.28 -22.79
C GLY A 222 3.50 -27.38 -23.23
N CYS A 223 3.58 -27.65 -24.55
CA CYS A 223 4.47 -28.67 -25.10
C CYS A 223 5.96 -28.34 -24.90
N CYS A 224 6.32 -27.06 -24.91
CA CYS A 224 7.70 -26.59 -24.86
C CYS A 224 8.19 -26.32 -23.43
N CYS A 225 7.34 -25.72 -22.58
CA CYS A 225 7.71 -25.25 -21.24
C CYS A 225 7.43 -26.27 -20.12
N GLU A 226 6.32 -27.02 -20.21
CA GLU A 226 5.92 -27.99 -19.16
C GLU A 226 6.17 -29.45 -19.55
N ILE A 227 5.74 -29.88 -20.74
CA ILE A 227 5.86 -31.28 -21.19
C ILE A 227 7.28 -31.55 -21.75
N GLU A 228 7.92 -30.52 -22.28
CA GLU A 228 9.25 -30.53 -22.91
C GLU A 228 9.47 -31.60 -23.99
N THR A 229 8.44 -31.94 -24.77
CA THR A 229 8.51 -33.00 -25.80
C THR A 229 8.47 -32.45 -27.21
N VAL A 230 9.58 -32.63 -27.94
CA VAL A 230 9.73 -32.26 -29.36
C VAL A 230 8.65 -32.91 -30.24
N THR A 231 8.27 -34.16 -29.95
CA THR A 231 7.26 -34.90 -30.73
C THR A 231 5.84 -34.35 -30.63
N GLU A 232 5.46 -33.71 -29.51
CA GLU A 232 4.15 -33.08 -29.40
C GLU A 232 4.17 -31.65 -29.95
N ALA A 233 5.29 -30.92 -29.78
CA ALA A 233 5.48 -29.62 -30.40
C ALA A 233 5.48 -29.69 -31.93
N ASP A 234 6.22 -30.64 -32.52
CA ASP A 234 6.24 -30.89 -33.97
C ASP A 234 4.82 -31.18 -34.51
N ARG A 235 4.02 -32.01 -33.81
CA ARG A 235 2.61 -32.27 -34.18
C ARG A 235 1.72 -31.04 -34.13
N VAL A 236 1.91 -30.13 -33.17
CA VAL A 236 1.15 -28.87 -33.13
C VAL A 236 1.51 -27.99 -34.33
N VAL A 237 2.78 -27.96 -34.76
CA VAL A 237 3.22 -27.24 -35.97
C VAL A 237 2.65 -27.88 -37.25
N GLU A 238 2.67 -29.21 -37.36
CA GLU A 238 1.98 -29.95 -38.44
C GLU A 238 0.50 -29.57 -38.49
N MET A 239 -0.17 -29.55 -37.34
CA MET A 239 -1.59 -29.22 -37.24
C MET A 239 -1.88 -27.76 -37.62
N MET A 240 -1.05 -26.80 -37.21
CA MET A 240 -1.14 -25.40 -37.66
C MET A 240 -1.05 -25.31 -39.19
N SER A 241 -0.12 -26.05 -39.81
CA SER A 241 0.03 -26.09 -41.27
C SER A 241 -1.19 -26.71 -41.97
N VAL A 242 -1.78 -27.77 -41.42
CA VAL A 242 -2.99 -28.41 -41.99
C VAL A 242 -4.23 -27.54 -41.83
N LEU A 243 -4.35 -26.79 -40.73
CA LEU A 243 -5.45 -25.85 -40.48
C LEU A 243 -5.31 -24.52 -41.24
N GLY A 244 -4.14 -24.23 -41.82
CA GLY A 244 -3.84 -22.96 -42.51
C GLY A 244 -3.50 -21.80 -41.56
N ILE A 245 -3.10 -22.10 -40.33
CA ILE A 245 -2.76 -21.11 -39.29
C ILE A 245 -1.31 -20.70 -39.44
N ARG A 246 -1.05 -19.42 -39.73
CA ARG A 246 0.30 -18.85 -39.85
C ARG A 246 0.94 -18.69 -38.46
N PRO A 247 2.13 -19.28 -38.21
CA PRO A 247 2.90 -19.04 -36.98
C PRO A 247 3.35 -17.57 -36.82
N ASP A 248 3.50 -17.14 -35.58
CA ASP A 248 3.97 -15.80 -35.18
C ASP A 248 5.27 -15.84 -34.36
N GLU A 249 5.76 -14.68 -33.90
CA GLU A 249 6.99 -14.58 -33.09
C GLU A 249 6.91 -15.46 -31.83
N PHE A 250 5.73 -15.58 -31.19
CA PHE A 250 5.54 -16.47 -30.04
C PHE A 250 5.64 -17.95 -30.43
N SER A 251 5.02 -18.37 -31.53
CA SER A 251 5.14 -19.75 -32.05
C SER A 251 6.61 -20.14 -32.23
N PHE A 252 7.41 -19.29 -32.88
CA PHE A 252 8.84 -19.51 -33.07
C PHE A 252 9.61 -19.47 -31.73
N SER A 253 9.23 -18.59 -30.79
CA SER A 253 9.88 -18.45 -29.48
C SER A 253 9.74 -19.69 -28.60
N TYR A 254 8.55 -20.30 -28.55
CA TYR A 254 8.33 -21.54 -27.78
C TYR A 254 9.13 -22.72 -28.36
N LEU A 255 9.14 -22.87 -29.69
CA LEU A 255 9.94 -23.89 -30.37
C LEU A 255 11.45 -23.67 -30.16
N GLY A 256 11.90 -22.41 -30.23
CA GLY A 256 13.28 -22.01 -29.92
C GLY A 256 13.70 -22.41 -28.51
N TYR A 257 12.88 -22.10 -27.49
CA TYR A 257 13.10 -22.53 -26.10
C TYR A 257 13.28 -24.05 -26.00
N LEU A 258 12.37 -24.82 -26.60
CA LEU A 258 12.41 -26.28 -26.54
C LEU A 258 13.65 -26.86 -27.24
N TYR A 259 14.02 -26.34 -28.41
CA TYR A 259 15.18 -26.83 -29.14
C TYR A 259 16.50 -26.44 -28.46
N ALA A 260 16.59 -25.24 -27.86
CA ALA A 260 17.73 -24.84 -27.03
C ALA A 260 17.85 -25.68 -25.74
N LEU A 261 16.71 -26.01 -25.12
CA LEU A 261 16.63 -26.88 -23.95
C LEU A 261 17.06 -28.33 -24.25
N LYS A 262 16.85 -28.82 -25.48
CA LYS A 262 17.28 -30.17 -25.91
C LYS A 262 18.58 -30.19 -26.74
N GLY A 263 19.26 -29.05 -26.93
CA GLY A 263 20.54 -28.96 -27.66
C GLY A 263 20.43 -29.22 -29.17
N LEU A 264 19.30 -28.90 -29.80
CA LEU A 264 19.02 -29.20 -31.22
C LEU A 264 19.38 -28.04 -32.16
N GLU A 265 20.66 -27.64 -32.16
CA GLU A 265 21.20 -26.48 -32.90
C GLU A 265 20.78 -26.43 -34.39
N GLY A 266 20.77 -27.57 -35.08
CA GLY A 266 20.35 -27.65 -36.48
C GLY A 266 18.89 -27.20 -36.69
N LYS A 267 17.97 -27.64 -35.83
CA LYS A 267 16.57 -27.17 -35.87
C LYS A 267 16.47 -25.67 -35.53
N ILE A 268 17.34 -25.14 -34.65
CA ILE A 268 17.34 -23.70 -34.32
C ILE A 268 17.78 -22.88 -35.54
N SER A 269 18.79 -23.32 -36.28
CA SER A 269 19.21 -22.67 -37.54
C SER A 269 18.11 -22.72 -38.60
N GLU A 270 17.34 -23.81 -38.67
CA GLU A 270 16.16 -23.91 -39.53
C GLU A 270 15.05 -22.93 -39.12
N LEU A 271 14.75 -22.80 -37.82
CA LEU A 271 13.80 -21.80 -37.31
C LEU A 271 14.24 -20.37 -37.65
N GLU A 272 15.51 -20.03 -37.47
CA GLU A 272 16.05 -18.69 -37.79
C GLU A 272 15.93 -18.37 -39.30
N ALA A 273 16.20 -19.37 -40.16
CA ALA A 273 15.98 -19.24 -41.60
C ALA A 273 14.49 -19.12 -41.97
N LEU A 274 13.57 -19.67 -41.16
CA LEU A 274 12.12 -19.49 -41.34
C LEU A 274 11.64 -18.12 -40.85
N ILE A 275 12.10 -17.64 -39.68
CA ILE A 275 11.79 -16.30 -39.15
C ILE A 275 12.11 -15.22 -40.19
N GLY A 276 13.28 -15.30 -40.84
CA GLY A 276 13.66 -14.40 -41.93
C GLY A 276 12.74 -14.49 -43.15
N LYS A 277 12.36 -15.69 -43.58
CA LYS A 277 11.41 -15.91 -44.71
C LYS A 277 9.99 -15.43 -44.40
N PHE A 278 9.59 -15.47 -43.13
CA PHE A 278 8.27 -15.03 -42.67
C PHE A 278 8.17 -13.52 -42.46
N GLY A 279 9.28 -12.78 -42.57
CA GLY A 279 9.31 -11.32 -42.49
C GLY A 279 8.95 -10.77 -41.10
N LEU A 280 9.33 -11.48 -40.03
CA LEU A 280 9.06 -11.05 -38.66
C LEU A 280 10.01 -9.91 -38.27
N SER A 281 9.44 -8.76 -37.89
CA SER A 281 10.18 -7.51 -37.63
C SER A 281 11.01 -7.50 -36.35
N SER A 282 10.68 -8.37 -35.39
CA SER A 282 11.40 -8.55 -34.12
C SER A 282 11.97 -9.96 -34.05
N LYS A 283 13.17 -10.05 -33.46
CA LYS A 283 13.76 -11.30 -32.97
C LYS A 283 13.84 -11.35 -31.44
N ASN A 284 13.42 -10.30 -30.73
CA ASN A 284 13.77 -10.12 -29.32
C ASN A 284 13.09 -11.13 -28.41
N VAL A 285 11.82 -11.49 -28.67
CA VAL A 285 11.11 -12.52 -27.89
C VAL A 285 11.70 -13.91 -28.19
N PHE A 286 12.11 -14.15 -29.44
CA PHE A 286 12.78 -15.39 -29.85
C PHE A 286 14.16 -15.55 -29.20
N LEU A 287 14.99 -14.51 -29.23
CA LEU A 287 16.32 -14.49 -28.59
C LEU A 287 16.22 -14.60 -27.06
N SER A 288 15.22 -13.93 -26.45
CA SER A 288 14.86 -14.12 -25.04
C SER A 288 14.62 -15.59 -24.71
N LYS A 289 13.73 -16.26 -25.45
CA LYS A 289 13.34 -17.65 -25.16
C LYS A 289 14.41 -18.68 -25.55
N LEU A 290 15.28 -18.37 -26.51
CA LEU A 290 16.54 -19.12 -26.71
C LEU A 290 17.45 -19.03 -25.48
N VAL A 291 17.67 -17.83 -24.92
CA VAL A 291 18.49 -17.64 -23.71
C VAL A 291 17.92 -18.44 -22.53
N SER A 292 16.61 -18.32 -22.24
CA SER A 292 15.95 -19.12 -21.20
C SER A 292 16.10 -20.63 -21.41
N GLY A 293 16.02 -21.11 -22.66
CA GLY A 293 16.19 -22.52 -23.02
C GLY A 293 17.63 -23.02 -22.81
N TYR A 294 18.62 -22.26 -23.28
CA TYR A 294 20.04 -22.59 -23.08
C TYR A 294 20.48 -22.51 -21.61
N LEU A 295 19.96 -21.56 -20.84
CA LEU A 295 20.19 -21.48 -19.39
C LEU A 295 19.69 -22.74 -18.68
N LYS A 296 18.48 -23.20 -18.99
CA LYS A 296 17.88 -24.40 -18.40
C LYS A 296 18.55 -25.70 -18.86
N SER A 297 19.12 -25.75 -20.07
CA SER A 297 20.04 -26.85 -20.45
C SER A 297 21.46 -26.70 -19.88
N GLY A 298 21.78 -25.54 -19.30
CA GLY A 298 23.07 -25.22 -18.69
C GLY A 298 24.18 -24.86 -19.69
N ASN A 299 23.85 -24.62 -20.96
CA ASN A 299 24.82 -24.37 -22.03
C ASN A 299 25.22 -22.88 -22.07
N LEU A 300 26.06 -22.46 -21.13
CA LEU A 300 26.43 -21.04 -20.93
C LEU A 300 27.12 -20.42 -22.15
N ASP A 301 27.94 -21.16 -22.89
CA ASP A 301 28.63 -20.66 -24.08
C ASP A 301 27.64 -20.20 -25.17
N PHE A 302 26.54 -20.95 -25.34
CA PHE A 302 25.47 -20.60 -26.28
C PHE A 302 24.62 -19.43 -25.78
N VAL A 303 24.44 -19.27 -24.46
CA VAL A 303 23.86 -18.05 -23.87
C VAL A 303 24.73 -16.83 -24.18
N SER A 304 26.04 -16.93 -23.93
CA SER A 304 27.01 -15.86 -24.22
C SER A 304 27.01 -15.51 -25.72
N ALA A 305 27.08 -16.51 -26.60
CA ALA A 305 27.04 -16.29 -28.05
C ALA A 305 25.71 -15.65 -28.51
N THR A 306 24.57 -16.05 -27.93
CA THR A 306 23.25 -15.48 -28.27
C THR A 306 23.13 -14.02 -27.83
N ILE A 307 23.64 -13.68 -26.65
CA ILE A 307 23.64 -12.31 -26.10
C ILE A 307 24.60 -11.40 -26.87
N LEU A 308 25.82 -11.87 -27.18
CA LEU A 308 26.77 -11.11 -28.00
C LEU A 308 26.29 -10.95 -29.45
N ARG A 309 25.45 -11.87 -29.96
CA ARG A 309 24.75 -11.73 -31.24
C ARG A 309 23.63 -10.69 -31.18
N SER A 310 22.81 -10.66 -30.13
CA SER A 310 21.75 -9.65 -30.01
C SER A 310 22.29 -8.22 -29.90
N VAL A 311 23.46 -8.02 -29.28
CA VAL A 311 24.14 -6.70 -29.29
C VAL A 311 24.57 -6.32 -30.71
N LYS A 312 25.15 -7.26 -31.48
CA LYS A 312 25.61 -7.02 -32.87
C LYS A 312 24.47 -6.79 -33.87
N GLU A 313 23.31 -7.40 -33.64
CA GLU A 313 22.12 -7.22 -34.49
C GLU A 313 21.22 -6.05 -34.03
N GLY A 314 21.49 -5.46 -32.87
CA GLY A 314 20.78 -4.31 -32.33
C GLY A 314 21.26 -2.99 -32.93
N ASN A 315 20.37 -2.25 -33.60
CA ASN A 315 20.59 -0.86 -33.97
C ASN A 315 20.60 0.06 -32.71
N GLU A 316 20.72 1.37 -32.92
CA GLU A 316 20.94 2.46 -31.93
C GLU A 316 20.08 2.46 -30.63
N GLN A 317 19.02 1.66 -30.55
CA GLN A 317 18.21 1.50 -29.34
C GLN A 317 18.79 0.49 -28.32
N GLY A 318 19.72 -0.37 -28.74
CA GLY A 318 20.37 -1.39 -27.91
C GLY A 318 19.59 -2.70 -27.78
N ALA A 319 20.26 -3.75 -27.29
CA ALA A 319 19.69 -5.08 -27.12
C ALA A 319 18.82 -5.16 -25.84
N CYS A 320 17.55 -4.76 -25.96
CA CYS A 320 16.62 -4.69 -24.84
C CYS A 320 16.07 -6.08 -24.43
N PHE A 321 16.82 -6.79 -23.57
CA PHE A 321 16.26 -7.86 -22.73
C PHE A 321 15.55 -7.26 -21.50
N THR A 322 14.53 -7.96 -20.98
CA THR A 322 13.84 -7.58 -19.74
C THR A 322 14.64 -7.94 -18.49
N GLU A 323 14.36 -7.27 -17.36
CA GLU A 323 14.98 -7.56 -16.06
C GLU A 323 14.80 -9.03 -15.63
N GLU A 324 13.67 -9.65 -15.99
CA GLU A 324 13.40 -11.08 -15.79
C GLU A 324 14.47 -11.97 -16.42
N ILE A 325 14.86 -11.68 -17.68
CA ILE A 325 15.86 -12.46 -18.43
C ILE A 325 17.25 -12.23 -17.82
N TYR A 326 17.58 -11.01 -17.44
CA TYR A 326 18.82 -10.74 -16.71
C TYR A 326 18.86 -11.48 -15.37
N GLY A 327 17.73 -11.60 -14.66
CA GLY A 327 17.58 -12.44 -13.47
C GLY A 327 17.80 -13.94 -13.75
N GLU A 328 17.23 -14.48 -14.83
CA GLU A 328 17.48 -15.86 -15.27
C GLU A 328 18.97 -16.09 -15.61
N VAL A 329 19.61 -15.15 -16.34
CA VAL A 329 21.04 -15.20 -16.69
C VAL A 329 21.91 -15.18 -15.43
N VAL A 330 21.70 -14.21 -14.53
CA VAL A 330 22.42 -14.09 -13.26
C VAL A 330 22.31 -15.39 -12.47
N LYS A 331 21.10 -15.93 -12.32
CA LYS A 331 20.87 -17.19 -11.60
C LYS A 331 21.61 -18.36 -12.25
N GLY A 332 21.46 -18.58 -13.56
CA GLY A 332 22.06 -19.73 -14.25
C GLY A 332 23.60 -19.71 -14.28
N TYR A 333 24.22 -18.52 -14.34
CA TYR A 333 25.67 -18.39 -14.23
C TYR A 333 26.17 -18.56 -12.78
N LEU A 334 25.45 -18.04 -11.78
CA LEU A 334 25.83 -18.14 -10.37
C LEU A 334 25.60 -19.53 -9.77
N GLU A 335 24.56 -20.26 -10.18
CA GLU A 335 24.37 -21.68 -9.82
C GLU A 335 25.54 -22.56 -10.30
N LYS A 336 26.22 -22.16 -11.37
CA LYS A 336 27.45 -22.78 -11.89
C LYS A 336 28.74 -22.10 -11.39
N GLY A 337 28.66 -21.22 -10.39
CA GLY A 337 29.80 -20.50 -9.79
C GLY A 337 30.58 -19.61 -10.77
N SER A 338 30.03 -19.32 -11.95
CA SER A 338 30.75 -18.82 -13.11
C SER A 338 30.82 -17.29 -13.19
N THR A 339 31.14 -16.63 -12.07
CA THR A 339 31.24 -15.15 -11.98
C THR A 339 32.21 -14.57 -13.02
N LYS A 340 33.36 -15.21 -13.22
CA LYS A 340 34.35 -14.81 -14.23
C LYS A 340 33.79 -14.86 -15.66
N VAL A 341 33.00 -15.89 -15.99
CA VAL A 341 32.40 -16.02 -17.34
C VAL A 341 31.32 -14.95 -17.54
N LEU A 342 30.56 -14.62 -16.49
CA LEU A 342 29.57 -13.54 -16.50
C LEU A 342 30.23 -12.16 -16.64
N ALA A 343 31.35 -11.92 -15.96
CA ALA A 343 32.15 -10.71 -16.14
C ALA A 343 32.70 -10.61 -17.58
N ASN A 344 33.33 -11.68 -18.09
CA ASN A 344 33.82 -11.73 -19.48
C ASN A 344 32.71 -11.42 -20.50
N LEU A 345 31.50 -11.96 -20.29
CA LEU A 345 30.33 -11.70 -21.15
C LEU A 345 29.96 -10.21 -21.16
N ILE A 346 29.98 -9.53 -20.01
CA ILE A 346 29.73 -8.09 -19.93
C ILE A 346 30.84 -7.31 -20.65
N VAL A 347 32.11 -7.68 -20.44
CA VAL A 347 33.27 -7.02 -21.08
C VAL A 347 33.24 -7.18 -22.61
N GLU A 348 32.86 -8.35 -23.13
CA GLU A 348 32.68 -8.54 -24.58
C GLU A 348 31.44 -7.84 -25.12
N ALA A 349 30.35 -7.71 -24.34
CA ALA A 349 29.18 -6.92 -24.74
C ALA A 349 29.52 -5.42 -24.83
N GLN A 350 30.23 -4.88 -23.83
CA GLN A 350 30.65 -3.47 -23.78
C GLN A 350 31.58 -3.07 -24.94
N LYS A 351 32.34 -4.02 -25.50
CA LYS A 351 33.17 -3.82 -26.72
C LYS A 351 32.34 -3.73 -28.01
N LEU A 352 31.09 -4.15 -27.98
CA LEU A 352 30.18 -4.22 -29.14
C LEU A 352 29.07 -3.17 -29.08
N GLU A 353 28.74 -2.67 -27.88
CA GLU A 353 27.82 -1.55 -27.67
C GLU A 353 28.43 -0.24 -28.22
N PRO A 354 27.71 0.54 -29.06
CA PRO A 354 28.24 1.81 -29.55
C PRO A 354 28.36 2.85 -28.43
N SER A 355 29.35 3.74 -28.54
CA SER A 355 29.71 4.72 -27.50
C SER A 355 28.64 5.77 -27.15
N SER A 356 27.48 5.73 -27.83
CA SER A 356 26.30 6.57 -27.60
C SER A 356 25.19 5.87 -26.80
N VAL A 357 25.36 4.61 -26.40
CA VAL A 357 24.38 3.89 -25.56
C VAL A 357 24.34 4.49 -24.15
N ILE A 358 23.14 4.78 -23.68
CA ILE A 358 22.88 5.20 -22.29
C ILE A 358 23.28 4.05 -21.35
N VAL A 359 24.10 4.31 -20.34
CA VAL A 359 24.65 3.27 -19.43
C VAL A 359 23.56 2.35 -18.86
N GLU A 360 22.40 2.91 -18.49
CA GLU A 360 21.22 2.20 -17.97
C GLU A 360 20.61 1.17 -18.95
N ARG A 361 20.94 1.25 -20.24
CA ARG A 361 20.49 0.32 -21.30
C ARG A 361 21.56 -0.69 -21.71
N THR A 362 22.75 -0.63 -21.11
CA THR A 362 23.81 -1.61 -21.38
C THR A 362 23.47 -2.97 -20.77
N ILE A 363 23.94 -4.04 -21.41
CA ILE A 363 23.80 -5.40 -20.89
C ILE A 363 24.51 -5.54 -19.53
N GLY A 364 25.62 -4.83 -19.33
CA GLY A 364 26.33 -4.78 -18.05
C GLY A 364 25.48 -4.21 -16.92
N PHE A 365 24.83 -3.07 -17.13
CA PHE A 365 23.92 -2.50 -16.14
C PHE A 365 22.73 -3.43 -15.88
N GLY A 366 22.12 -4.00 -16.93
CA GLY A 366 20.99 -4.93 -16.79
C GLY A 366 21.32 -6.15 -15.93
N ILE A 367 22.46 -6.81 -16.19
CA ILE A 367 22.93 -7.97 -15.42
C ILE A 367 23.26 -7.59 -13.98
N ILE A 368 23.99 -6.50 -13.74
CA ILE A 368 24.41 -6.13 -12.38
C ILE A 368 23.23 -5.58 -11.56
N ASN A 369 22.30 -4.84 -12.17
CA ASN A 369 21.06 -4.46 -11.52
C ASN A 369 20.19 -5.69 -11.19
N ALA A 370 20.16 -6.72 -12.04
CA ALA A 370 19.49 -7.98 -11.71
C ALA A 370 20.18 -8.73 -10.54
N CYS A 371 21.51 -8.69 -10.40
CA CYS A 371 22.18 -9.17 -9.19
C CYS A 371 21.70 -8.41 -7.94
N VAL A 372 21.54 -7.08 -8.04
CA VAL A 372 21.04 -6.22 -6.96
C VAL A 372 19.58 -6.52 -6.61
N SER A 373 18.69 -6.60 -7.60
CA SER A 373 17.26 -6.93 -7.41
C SER A 373 17.05 -8.32 -6.80
N ASN A 374 17.99 -9.26 -6.98
CA ASN A 374 17.98 -10.59 -6.35
C ASN A 374 18.67 -10.63 -4.96
N GLY A 375 19.16 -9.51 -4.41
CA GLY A 375 19.85 -9.46 -3.11
C GLY A 375 21.24 -10.10 -3.11
N LEU A 376 21.88 -10.25 -4.28
CA LEU A 376 23.16 -10.94 -4.44
C LEU A 376 24.33 -9.93 -4.47
N LEU A 377 24.36 -8.99 -3.51
CA LEU A 377 25.27 -7.85 -3.54
C LEU A 377 26.75 -8.23 -3.57
N ASP A 378 27.16 -9.26 -2.81
CA ASP A 378 28.54 -9.76 -2.80
C ASP A 378 28.96 -10.34 -4.17
N LYS A 379 27.99 -10.81 -4.97
CA LYS A 379 28.22 -11.28 -6.34
C LYS A 379 28.20 -10.13 -7.33
N ALA A 380 27.35 -9.12 -7.14
CA ALA A 380 27.39 -7.88 -7.93
C ALA A 380 28.77 -7.20 -7.81
N HIS A 381 29.26 -7.03 -6.58
CA HIS A 381 30.58 -6.47 -6.28
C HIS A 381 31.71 -7.32 -6.90
N SER A 382 31.73 -8.64 -6.65
CA SER A 382 32.73 -9.55 -7.22
C SER A 382 32.74 -9.63 -8.75
N ILE A 383 31.65 -9.26 -9.44
CA ILE A 383 31.60 -9.14 -10.91
C ILE A 383 32.24 -7.81 -11.35
N VAL A 384 31.95 -6.71 -10.65
CA VAL A 384 32.59 -5.40 -10.86
C VAL A 384 34.10 -5.48 -10.65
N ASP A 385 34.57 -6.16 -9.60
CA ASP A 385 36.00 -6.39 -9.33
C ASP A 385 36.71 -7.10 -10.50
N GLU A 386 36.09 -8.16 -11.03
CA GLU A 386 36.64 -8.93 -12.15
C GLU A 386 36.65 -8.10 -13.44
N MET A 387 35.60 -7.30 -13.70
CA MET A 387 35.55 -6.37 -14.83
C MET A 387 36.66 -5.30 -14.74
N ASN A 388 36.83 -4.69 -13.57
CA ASN A 388 37.88 -3.70 -13.30
C ASN A 388 39.28 -4.32 -13.47
N ALA A 389 39.50 -5.53 -12.97
CA ALA A 389 40.75 -6.28 -13.13
C ALA A 389 41.06 -6.63 -14.60
N GLN A 390 40.05 -6.69 -15.47
CA GLN A 390 40.18 -6.86 -16.92
C GLN A 390 40.30 -5.53 -17.68
N GLY A 391 40.31 -4.39 -16.98
CA GLY A 391 40.45 -3.05 -17.58
C GLY A 391 39.17 -2.51 -18.23
N ALA A 392 38.00 -3.08 -17.92
CA ALA A 392 36.72 -2.55 -18.38
C ALA A 392 36.25 -1.39 -17.50
N CYS A 393 35.66 -0.35 -18.11
CA CYS A 393 35.20 0.82 -17.38
C CYS A 393 33.75 0.63 -16.92
N VAL A 394 33.56 0.35 -15.63
CA VAL A 394 32.22 0.27 -15.01
C VAL A 394 31.66 1.69 -14.82
N GLY A 395 30.50 1.97 -15.43
CA GLY A 395 29.87 3.28 -15.36
C GLY A 395 29.26 3.60 -14.00
N LEU A 396 29.26 4.89 -13.62
CA LEU A 396 28.80 5.38 -12.31
C LEU A 396 27.42 4.85 -11.87
N GLY A 397 26.47 4.68 -12.81
CA GLY A 397 25.14 4.15 -12.50
C GLY A 397 25.15 2.73 -11.92
N VAL A 398 26.08 1.88 -12.36
CA VAL A 398 26.25 0.51 -11.83
C VAL A 398 26.68 0.56 -10.36
N TYR A 399 27.69 1.37 -10.07
CA TYR A 399 28.17 1.63 -8.72
C TYR A 399 27.07 2.22 -7.83
N ALA A 400 26.31 3.20 -8.32
CA ALA A 400 25.20 3.82 -7.60
C ALA A 400 24.08 2.83 -7.27
N SER A 401 23.76 1.87 -8.15
CA SER A 401 22.80 0.80 -7.85
C SER A 401 23.27 -0.12 -6.73
N ILE A 402 24.53 -0.57 -6.74
CA ILE A 402 25.10 -1.40 -5.67
C ILE A 402 25.16 -0.60 -4.34
N LEU A 403 25.60 0.65 -4.40
CA LEU A 403 25.72 1.53 -3.23
C LEU A 403 24.36 1.77 -2.56
N LYS A 404 23.34 2.14 -3.35
CA LYS A 404 21.96 2.33 -2.87
C LYS A 404 21.35 1.03 -2.32
N ALA A 405 21.84 -0.14 -2.72
CA ALA A 405 21.44 -1.42 -2.14
C ALA A 405 22.14 -1.72 -0.81
N TYR A 406 23.46 -1.51 -0.69
CA TYR A 406 24.16 -1.61 0.60
C TYR A 406 23.56 -0.67 1.66
N CYS A 407 23.15 0.54 1.27
CA CYS A 407 22.42 1.46 2.17
C CYS A 407 21.10 0.87 2.68
N ARG A 408 20.31 0.23 1.80
CA ARG A 408 19.04 -0.43 2.18
C ARG A 408 19.26 -1.64 3.10
N GLU A 409 20.34 -2.39 2.87
CA GLU A 409 20.73 -3.54 3.71
C GLU A 409 21.48 -3.15 4.99
N GLN A 410 21.70 -1.85 5.25
CA GLN A 410 22.45 -1.34 6.43
C GLN A 410 23.92 -1.80 6.48
N ARG A 411 24.51 -2.09 5.32
CA ARG A 411 25.90 -2.57 5.14
C ARG A 411 26.86 -1.39 4.94
N THR A 412 27.03 -0.58 5.99
CA THR A 412 27.73 0.72 5.91
C THR A 412 29.23 0.60 5.62
N ALA A 413 29.89 -0.46 6.08
CA ALA A 413 31.31 -0.68 5.86
C ALA A 413 31.61 -0.98 4.38
N GLU A 414 30.82 -1.84 3.75
CA GLU A 414 30.92 -2.18 2.33
C GLU A 414 30.50 -0.99 1.45
N ALA A 415 29.50 -0.22 1.86
CA ALA A 415 29.15 1.05 1.20
C ALA A 415 30.32 2.05 1.24
N ALA A 416 30.96 2.24 2.40
CA ALA A 416 32.10 3.16 2.55
C ALA A 416 33.34 2.68 1.76
N GLN A 417 33.60 1.38 1.70
CA GLN A 417 34.64 0.82 0.82
C GLN A 417 34.36 1.14 -0.66
N LEU A 418 33.12 0.91 -1.11
CA LEU A 418 32.72 1.16 -2.50
C LEU A 418 32.84 2.65 -2.86
N VAL A 419 32.50 3.57 -1.94
CA VAL A 419 32.73 5.03 -2.14
C VAL A 419 34.22 5.34 -2.36
N ALA A 420 35.11 4.71 -1.59
CA ALA A 420 36.55 4.89 -1.75
C ALA A 420 37.07 4.34 -3.09
N GLU A 421 36.54 3.21 -3.56
CA GLU A 421 36.90 2.60 -4.85
C GLU A 421 36.42 3.42 -6.05
N ILE A 422 35.19 3.97 -5.99
CA ILE A 422 34.66 4.92 -6.99
C ILE A 422 35.58 6.15 -7.07
N SER A 423 35.97 6.69 -5.92
CA SER A 423 36.86 7.85 -5.80
C SER A 423 38.27 7.56 -6.34
N ASN A 424 38.84 6.40 -6.01
CA ASN A 424 40.12 5.92 -6.54
C ASN A 424 40.09 5.68 -8.05
N SER A 425 38.93 5.34 -8.60
CA SER A 425 38.68 5.19 -10.04
C SER A 425 38.55 6.52 -10.79
N GLY A 426 38.65 7.66 -10.08
CA GLY A 426 38.51 9.00 -10.64
C GLY A 426 37.06 9.39 -10.99
N LEU A 427 36.08 8.61 -10.54
CA LEU A 427 34.66 8.92 -10.68
C LEU A 427 34.18 9.79 -9.52
N GLN A 428 33.26 10.72 -9.79
CA GLN A 428 32.58 11.51 -8.75
C GLN A 428 31.16 10.97 -8.54
N LEU A 429 30.80 10.71 -7.28
CA LEU A 429 29.43 10.43 -6.88
C LEU A 429 28.54 11.67 -7.00
N ASP A 430 27.25 11.44 -7.24
CA ASP A 430 26.21 12.47 -7.18
C ASP A 430 25.78 12.78 -5.72
N VAL A 431 25.03 13.88 -5.56
CA VAL A 431 24.52 14.32 -4.24
C VAL A 431 23.62 13.25 -3.63
N ASP A 432 22.69 12.71 -4.41
CA ASP A 432 21.77 11.63 -4.03
C ASP A 432 22.48 10.40 -3.44
N SER A 433 23.65 10.02 -3.98
CA SER A 433 24.42 8.88 -3.45
C SER A 433 25.15 9.22 -2.17
N TYR A 434 25.73 10.43 -2.02
CA TYR A 434 26.32 10.85 -0.76
C TYR A 434 25.26 10.93 0.35
N ASP A 435 24.13 11.60 0.10
CA ASP A 435 23.03 11.72 1.06
C ASP A 435 22.51 10.34 1.49
N ALA A 436 22.33 9.39 0.55
CA ALA A 436 21.84 8.05 0.86
C ALA A 436 22.80 7.20 1.71
N VAL A 437 24.12 7.32 1.53
CA VAL A 437 25.11 6.60 2.37
C VAL A 437 25.24 7.28 3.73
N ILE A 438 25.15 8.61 3.79
CA ILE A 438 25.15 9.37 5.04
C ILE A 438 23.89 9.05 5.87
N GLU A 439 22.71 9.00 5.26
CA GLU A 439 21.46 8.60 5.93
C GLU A 439 21.56 7.17 6.50
N ALA A 440 22.01 6.20 5.70
CA ALA A 440 22.21 4.83 6.16
C ALA A 440 23.23 4.74 7.31
N SER A 441 24.37 5.43 7.19
CA SER A 441 25.41 5.48 8.23
C SER A 441 24.88 6.07 9.54
N MET A 442 24.09 7.13 9.45
CA MET A 442 23.45 7.76 10.62
C MET A 442 22.39 6.84 11.26
N ALA A 443 21.59 6.13 10.47
CA ALA A 443 20.61 5.16 10.96
C ALA A 443 21.27 3.98 11.69
N CYS A 444 22.41 3.51 11.19
CA CYS A 444 23.22 2.45 11.81
C CYS A 444 24.04 2.93 13.03
N GLN A 445 24.03 4.22 13.35
CA GLN A 445 24.90 4.88 14.34
C GLN A 445 26.41 4.78 14.02
N ASP A 446 26.76 4.56 12.76
CA ASP A 446 28.13 4.68 12.25
C ASP A 446 28.46 6.14 11.94
N PHE A 447 28.53 6.93 13.02
CA PHE A 447 28.85 8.36 12.95
C PHE A 447 30.23 8.61 12.33
N GLN A 448 31.18 7.68 12.49
CA GLN A 448 32.53 7.84 11.98
C GLN A 448 32.55 7.79 10.45
N SER A 449 31.87 6.82 9.84
CA SER A 449 31.71 6.75 8.38
C SER A 449 30.93 7.95 7.85
N ALA A 450 29.82 8.35 8.52
CA ALA A 450 29.04 9.53 8.14
C ALA A 450 29.88 10.83 8.12
N PHE A 451 30.74 11.03 9.12
CA PHE A 451 31.63 12.21 9.17
C PHE A 451 32.73 12.18 8.11
N SER A 452 33.31 11.01 7.79
CA SER A 452 34.24 10.92 6.65
C SER A 452 33.53 11.26 5.34
N LEU A 453 32.39 10.61 5.04
CA LEU A 453 31.65 10.84 3.79
C LEU A 453 31.27 12.32 3.62
N PHE A 454 30.86 13.00 4.68
CA PHE A 454 30.55 14.43 4.63
C PHE A 454 31.79 15.30 4.39
N ARG A 455 32.94 14.96 4.96
CA ARG A 455 34.21 15.65 4.67
C ARG A 455 34.65 15.39 3.22
N ASP A 456 34.53 14.17 2.74
CA ASP A 456 34.92 13.78 1.39
C ASP A 456 34.02 14.50 0.35
N MET A 457 32.71 14.61 0.62
CA MET A 457 31.75 15.45 -0.11
C MET A 457 32.13 16.96 -0.10
N ARG A 458 32.60 17.48 1.05
CA ARG A 458 33.11 18.87 1.17
C ARG A 458 34.38 19.08 0.34
N GLU A 459 35.32 18.14 0.37
CA GLU A 459 36.61 18.16 -0.34
C GLU A 459 36.45 18.00 -1.86
N ALA A 460 35.49 17.17 -2.31
CA ALA A 460 35.05 17.05 -3.71
C ALA A 460 34.41 18.33 -4.28
N ARG A 461 34.25 19.38 -3.46
CA ARG A 461 33.66 20.69 -3.81
C ARG A 461 32.20 20.63 -4.29
N ILE A 462 31.45 19.63 -3.83
CA ILE A 462 30.01 19.55 -4.09
C ILE A 462 29.32 20.81 -3.51
N PRO A 463 28.40 21.45 -4.26
CA PRO A 463 27.84 22.74 -3.88
C PRO A 463 26.70 22.66 -2.87
N ASP A 464 25.82 21.64 -3.00
CA ASP A 464 24.77 21.40 -2.03
C ASP A 464 25.26 20.42 -0.96
N LEU A 465 25.26 20.88 0.30
CA LEU A 465 25.59 20.10 1.49
C LEU A 465 24.43 20.12 2.50
N LYS A 466 23.28 20.73 2.15
CA LYS A 466 22.25 21.14 3.10
C LYS A 466 21.41 19.96 3.58
N ALA A 467 21.13 19.00 2.70
CA ALA A 467 20.47 17.75 3.04
C ALA A 467 21.33 16.91 4.01
N SER A 468 22.52 16.47 3.59
CA SER A 468 23.50 15.78 4.44
C SER A 468 23.76 16.44 5.80
N TYR A 469 23.97 17.77 5.86
CA TYR A 469 24.16 18.49 7.13
C TYR A 469 22.95 18.31 8.07
N LEU A 470 21.73 18.45 7.55
CA LEU A 470 20.49 18.29 8.31
C LEU A 470 20.29 16.84 8.76
N THR A 471 20.58 15.87 7.91
CA THR A 471 20.52 14.42 8.22
C THR A 471 21.46 14.07 9.39
N ILE A 472 22.71 14.52 9.33
CA ILE A 472 23.70 14.30 10.40
C ILE A 472 23.25 14.99 11.70
N MET A 473 22.87 16.28 11.65
CA MET A 473 22.44 17.02 12.85
C MET A 473 21.17 16.43 13.49
N THR A 474 20.25 15.90 12.68
CA THR A 474 19.03 15.23 13.16
C THR A 474 19.38 13.90 13.83
N GLY A 475 20.11 13.01 13.16
CA GLY A 475 20.49 11.71 13.72
C GLY A 475 21.37 11.79 14.98
N LEU A 476 22.24 12.81 15.10
CA LEU A 476 23.00 13.07 16.33
C LEU A 476 22.11 13.61 17.47
N THR A 477 21.05 14.36 17.15
CA THR A 477 20.06 14.82 18.12
C THR A 477 19.22 13.64 18.64
N GLU A 478 18.75 12.76 17.74
CA GLU A 478 17.94 11.59 18.09
C GLU A 478 18.73 10.53 18.88
N SER A 479 19.96 10.24 18.46
CA SER A 479 20.87 9.35 19.21
C SER A 479 21.42 9.94 20.52
N HIS A 480 21.06 11.19 20.83
CA HIS A 480 21.41 11.92 22.06
C HIS A 480 22.93 12.00 22.30
N ARG A 481 23.71 12.37 21.28
CA ARG A 481 25.18 12.49 21.31
C ARG A 481 25.66 13.96 21.22
N PRO A 482 25.38 14.82 22.22
CA PRO A 482 25.70 16.25 22.15
C PRO A 482 27.18 16.57 22.02
N GLU A 483 28.06 15.66 22.44
CA GLU A 483 29.52 15.76 22.24
C GLU A 483 29.90 15.71 20.76
N LEU A 484 29.27 14.80 20.00
CA LEU A 484 29.47 14.66 18.56
C LEU A 484 28.81 15.81 17.80
N MET A 485 27.61 16.24 18.21
CA MET A 485 26.96 17.43 17.65
C MET A 485 27.85 18.68 17.77
N ALA A 486 28.46 18.89 18.94
CA ALA A 486 29.34 20.03 19.16
C ALA A 486 30.63 19.95 18.32
N ALA A 487 31.24 18.76 18.22
CA ALA A 487 32.45 18.55 17.42
C ALA A 487 32.20 18.76 15.91
N PHE A 488 31.11 18.18 15.38
CA PHE A 488 30.70 18.35 13.99
C PHE A 488 30.40 19.82 13.67
N LEU A 489 29.67 20.52 14.55
CA LEU A 489 29.34 21.93 14.33
C LEU A 489 30.59 22.84 14.37
N ASP A 490 31.56 22.56 15.23
CA ASP A 490 32.86 23.27 15.23
C ASP A 490 33.73 22.96 13.98
N GLU A 491 33.50 21.83 13.28
CA GLU A 491 34.16 21.49 11.99
C GLU A 491 33.49 22.18 10.78
N VAL A 492 32.17 22.32 10.80
CA VAL A 492 31.40 22.87 9.67
C VAL A 492 31.22 24.39 9.71
N VAL A 493 31.40 25.06 10.86
CA VAL A 493 31.21 26.51 11.01
C VAL A 493 32.19 27.40 10.22
N GLY A 494 33.22 26.80 9.61
CA GLY A 494 34.10 27.47 8.65
C GLY A 494 33.65 27.39 7.19
N ASP A 495 32.60 26.64 6.84
CA ASP A 495 32.21 26.40 5.45
C ASP A 495 31.10 27.35 4.98
N PRO A 496 31.33 28.22 3.98
CA PRO A 496 30.32 29.17 3.50
C PRO A 496 29.15 28.50 2.76
N ARG A 497 29.20 27.18 2.51
CA ARG A 497 28.10 26.39 1.93
C ARG A 497 27.03 25.99 2.95
N ILE A 498 27.27 26.15 4.25
CA ILE A 498 26.42 25.59 5.32
C ILE A 498 25.80 26.71 6.16
N GLU A 499 24.48 26.87 6.07
CA GLU A 499 23.70 27.88 6.80
C GLU A 499 23.45 27.48 8.27
N ILE A 500 24.47 27.59 9.13
CA ILE A 500 24.32 27.32 10.57
C ILE A 500 23.47 28.40 11.23
N GLY A 501 22.45 27.99 11.97
CA GLY A 501 21.51 28.88 12.66
C GLY A 501 21.68 28.94 14.18
N THR A 502 21.10 29.97 14.80
CA THR A 502 20.87 30.03 16.27
C THR A 502 20.14 28.78 16.79
N HIS A 503 19.34 28.13 15.94
CA HIS A 503 18.65 26.86 16.24
C HIS A 503 19.62 25.72 16.58
N ASP A 504 20.74 25.61 15.88
CA ASP A 504 21.61 24.43 15.95
C ASP A 504 22.43 24.44 17.24
N TRP A 505 22.92 25.63 17.61
CA TRP A 505 23.45 25.92 18.94
C TRP A 505 22.44 25.64 20.06
N ASN A 506 21.16 25.96 19.84
CA ASN A 506 20.11 25.66 20.83
C ASN A 506 19.89 24.15 20.99
N SER A 507 19.91 23.38 19.92
CA SER A 507 19.78 21.92 19.97
C SER A 507 20.92 21.27 20.75
N ILE A 508 22.16 21.71 20.53
CA ILE A 508 23.34 21.24 21.30
C ILE A 508 23.22 21.62 22.79
N ILE A 509 22.86 22.87 23.09
CA ILE A 509 22.65 23.36 24.46
C ILE A 509 21.52 22.58 25.16
N HIS A 510 20.42 22.33 24.46
CA HIS A 510 19.29 21.56 24.97
C HIS A 510 19.68 20.10 25.25
N ALA A 511 20.39 19.45 24.34
CA ALA A 511 20.85 18.07 24.49
C ALA A 511 21.83 17.92 25.67
N PHE A 512 22.81 18.83 25.84
CA PHE A 512 23.67 18.85 27.03
C PHE A 512 22.87 19.12 28.33
N CYS A 513 21.86 19.99 28.31
CA CYS A 513 20.98 20.22 29.45
C CYS A 513 20.15 18.99 29.82
N LYS A 514 19.59 18.29 28.82
CA LYS A 514 18.85 17.02 28.98
C LYS A 514 19.73 15.90 29.53
N ALA A 515 21.00 15.86 29.13
CA ALA A 515 22.03 14.96 29.66
C ALA A 515 22.63 15.39 31.02
N GLY A 516 22.17 16.51 31.61
CA GLY A 516 22.70 17.04 32.88
C GLY A 516 24.11 17.65 32.80
N ARG A 517 24.73 17.70 31.61
CA ARG A 517 26.08 18.21 31.32
C ARG A 517 26.13 19.75 31.27
N LEU A 518 25.67 20.40 32.34
CA LEU A 518 25.40 21.84 32.38
C LEU A 518 26.63 22.74 32.17
N GLU A 519 27.84 22.30 32.49
CA GLU A 519 29.06 23.07 32.20
C GLU A 519 29.46 23.01 30.72
N ASP A 520 29.10 21.93 30.01
CA ASP A 520 29.32 21.81 28.57
C ASP A 520 28.26 22.60 27.78
N ALA A 521 27.00 22.58 28.23
CA ALA A 521 25.97 23.52 27.76
C ALA A 521 26.42 25.00 27.92
N ARG A 522 27.03 25.33 29.08
CA ARG A 522 27.59 26.67 29.34
C ARG A 522 28.80 26.99 28.47
N ARG A 523 29.65 26.01 28.14
CA ARG A 523 30.77 26.21 27.18
C ARG A 523 30.23 26.47 25.77
N THR A 524 29.22 25.72 25.37
CA THR A 524 28.52 25.89 24.08
C THR A 524 27.90 27.28 23.96
N LEU A 525 27.18 27.77 24.99
CA LEU A 525 26.67 29.14 25.03
C LEU A 525 27.78 30.19 24.86
N ARG A 526 28.95 30.01 25.49
CA ARG A 526 30.09 30.92 25.33
C ARG A 526 30.68 30.88 23.92
N ARG A 527 30.75 29.69 23.30
CA ARG A 527 31.23 29.50 21.92
C ARG A 527 30.29 30.16 20.90
N MET A 528 28.99 29.94 21.04
CA MET A 528 27.91 30.60 20.30
C MET A 528 28.07 32.13 20.33
N ILE A 529 28.16 32.73 21.53
CA ILE A 529 28.34 34.18 21.72
C ILE A 529 29.67 34.68 21.12
N PHE A 530 30.76 33.92 21.26
CA PHE A 530 32.07 34.27 20.69
C PHE A 530 32.02 34.30 19.15
N LEU A 531 31.28 33.37 18.54
CA LEU A 531 31.03 33.32 17.09
C LEU A 531 29.90 34.26 16.64
N GLN A 532 29.52 35.24 17.47
CA GLN A 532 28.51 36.28 17.21
C GLN A 532 27.06 35.77 17.00
N PHE A 533 26.79 34.48 17.19
CA PHE A 533 25.42 33.97 17.24
C PHE A 533 24.73 34.44 18.52
N GLU A 534 23.58 35.08 18.39
CA GLU A 534 22.86 35.66 19.53
C GLU A 534 21.96 34.63 20.23
N PRO A 535 22.10 34.44 21.55
CA PRO A 535 21.18 33.62 22.35
C PRO A 535 19.76 34.20 22.32
N ASN A 536 18.80 33.36 21.98
CA ASN A 536 17.39 33.70 21.93
C ASN A 536 16.60 33.11 23.12
N GLU A 537 15.29 33.32 23.12
CA GLU A 537 14.32 32.81 24.09
C GLU A 537 14.53 31.31 24.42
N GLN A 538 14.62 30.48 23.38
CA GLN A 538 14.78 29.01 23.48
C GLN A 538 16.15 28.60 24.04
N THR A 539 17.20 29.40 23.81
CA THR A 539 18.52 29.20 24.44
C THR A 539 18.39 29.31 25.96
N TYR A 540 17.75 30.38 26.45
CA TYR A 540 17.58 30.61 27.88
C TYR A 540 16.59 29.61 28.51
N LEU A 541 15.48 29.30 27.84
CA LEU A 541 14.50 28.33 28.34
C LEU A 541 15.13 26.94 28.54
N SER A 542 15.93 26.47 27.58
CA SER A 542 16.64 25.18 27.68
C SER A 542 17.65 25.15 28.83
N LEU A 543 18.39 26.26 29.04
CA LEU A 543 19.32 26.40 30.17
C LEU A 543 18.59 26.45 31.53
N ILE A 544 17.48 27.18 31.63
CA ILE A 544 16.67 27.26 32.87
C ILE A 544 16.14 25.88 33.23
N ASN A 545 15.56 25.16 32.27
CA ASN A 545 15.04 23.81 32.48
C ASN A 545 16.14 22.84 32.95
N GLY A 546 17.33 22.90 32.35
CA GLY A 546 18.50 22.13 32.81
C GLY A 546 18.95 22.49 34.23
N TYR A 547 19.01 23.78 34.59
CA TYR A 547 19.37 24.20 35.95
C TYR A 547 18.29 23.85 36.99
N VAL A 548 16.99 23.86 36.62
CA VAL A 548 15.89 23.45 37.49
C VAL A 548 15.92 21.94 37.74
N ALA A 549 16.14 21.13 36.70
CA ALA A 549 16.28 19.68 36.83
C ALA A 549 17.46 19.26 37.73
N ALA A 550 18.52 20.08 37.79
CA ALA A 550 19.67 19.88 38.69
C ALA A 550 19.58 20.66 40.02
N GLU A 551 18.43 21.27 40.36
CA GLU A 551 18.20 22.13 41.53
C GLU A 551 19.17 23.32 41.69
N LYS A 552 19.91 23.71 40.64
CA LYS A 552 20.92 24.77 40.64
C LYS A 552 20.31 26.18 40.50
N TYR A 553 19.27 26.49 41.27
CA TYR A 553 18.47 27.73 41.15
C TYR A 553 19.28 29.04 41.19
N PHE A 554 20.44 29.07 41.87
CA PHE A 554 21.34 30.24 41.84
C PHE A 554 21.88 30.54 40.42
N SER A 555 22.07 29.52 39.58
CA SER A 555 22.45 29.72 38.18
C SER A 555 21.33 30.39 37.38
N VAL A 556 20.06 30.10 37.70
CA VAL A 556 18.90 30.77 37.08
C VAL A 556 18.81 32.25 37.50
N LEU A 557 19.15 32.59 38.75
CA LEU A 557 19.30 33.98 39.18
C LEU A 557 20.39 34.71 38.36
N MET A 558 21.51 34.04 38.07
CA MET A 558 22.56 34.62 37.23
C MET A 558 22.13 34.78 35.76
N LEU A 559 21.35 33.84 35.20
CA LEU A 559 20.72 34.01 33.88
C LEU A 559 19.73 35.19 33.87
N TRP A 560 18.90 35.35 34.91
CA TRP A 560 17.99 36.50 35.00
C TRP A 560 18.76 37.83 35.00
N ASN A 561 19.89 37.91 35.72
CA ASN A 561 20.77 39.07 35.71
C ASN A 561 21.49 39.30 34.36
N GLU A 562 21.53 38.32 33.46
CA GLU A 562 21.98 38.50 32.08
C GLU A 562 20.84 38.96 31.17
N VAL A 563 19.70 38.26 31.18
CA VAL A 563 18.51 38.59 30.38
C VAL A 563 18.00 40.00 30.73
N LYS A 564 17.90 40.37 32.02
CA LYS A 564 17.50 41.71 32.46
C LYS A 564 18.37 42.84 31.88
N ARG A 565 19.67 42.59 31.64
CA ARG A 565 20.59 43.57 31.01
C ARG A 565 20.45 43.65 29.48
N LYS A 566 19.69 42.75 28.86
CA LYS A 566 19.43 42.69 27.40
C LYS A 566 17.97 43.04 27.02
N VAL A 567 17.13 43.44 27.98
CA VAL A 567 15.66 43.54 27.86
C VAL A 567 15.13 44.91 28.37
N SER A 568 15.85 46.01 28.18
CA SER A 568 15.41 47.35 28.65
C SER A 568 15.77 48.52 27.74
N ILE A 569 14.73 49.30 27.43
CA ILE A 569 14.67 50.63 26.80
C ILE A 569 15.01 50.66 25.30
N GLU A 570 14.31 51.57 24.62
CA GLU A 570 14.17 51.74 23.17
C GLU A 570 15.50 51.87 22.41
N GLY A 571 15.55 51.35 21.18
CA GLY A 571 16.70 51.41 20.29
C GLY A 571 17.10 50.03 19.80
N GLU A 572 17.98 49.34 20.54
CA GLU A 572 18.66 48.13 20.05
C GLU A 572 18.71 46.97 21.06
N LYS A 573 18.55 45.76 20.51
CA LYS A 573 18.61 44.42 21.14
C LYS A 573 17.32 43.95 21.83
N LYS A 574 17.00 42.65 21.87
CA LYS A 574 17.00 41.60 20.82
C LYS A 574 16.40 40.28 21.33
N ILE A 575 16.33 40.09 22.65
CA ILE A 575 15.60 38.99 23.29
C ILE A 575 14.18 39.49 23.61
N LYS A 576 13.17 38.87 22.98
CA LYS A 576 11.78 38.99 23.41
C LYS A 576 11.59 38.16 24.69
N LEU A 577 10.86 38.68 25.67
CA LEU A 577 10.38 37.89 26.79
C LEU A 577 8.97 37.40 26.46
N ASP A 578 8.73 36.10 26.57
CA ASP A 578 7.44 35.47 26.28
C ASP A 578 6.82 34.84 27.54
N ASN A 579 5.64 34.24 27.38
CA ASN A 579 4.91 33.60 28.48
C ASN A 579 5.68 32.40 29.08
N ASN A 580 6.38 31.62 28.25
CA ASN A 580 7.09 30.40 28.67
C ASN A 580 8.39 30.75 29.42
N LEU A 581 9.16 31.73 28.92
CA LEU A 581 10.38 32.19 29.59
C LEU A 581 10.05 32.93 30.90
N VAL A 582 8.94 33.68 30.96
CA VAL A 582 8.39 34.22 32.22
C VAL A 582 8.02 33.09 33.19
N ASP A 583 7.25 32.08 32.77
CA ASP A 583 6.86 30.95 33.62
C ASP A 583 8.06 30.16 34.15
N ALA A 584 9.04 29.85 33.28
CA ALA A 584 10.26 29.16 33.65
C ALA A 584 11.08 29.96 34.68
N PHE A 585 11.28 31.27 34.48
CA PHE A 585 11.95 32.12 35.47
C PHE A 585 11.18 32.21 36.79
N LEU A 586 9.87 32.46 36.76
CA LEU A 586 9.05 32.57 37.97
C LEU A 586 9.03 31.26 38.76
N TYR A 587 8.82 30.12 38.10
CA TYR A 587 8.83 28.80 38.74
C TYR A 587 10.18 28.51 39.39
N ALA A 588 11.28 28.69 38.66
CA ALA A 588 12.64 28.44 39.14
C ALA A 588 13.03 29.35 40.31
N LEU A 589 12.74 30.66 40.21
CA LEU A 589 13.11 31.64 41.24
C LEU A 589 12.23 31.50 42.50
N VAL A 590 10.96 31.10 42.37
CA VAL A 590 10.10 30.77 43.53
C VAL A 590 10.57 29.47 44.21
N LYS A 591 10.89 28.42 43.46
CA LYS A 591 11.49 27.19 44.02
C LYS A 591 12.80 27.52 44.75
N GLY A 592 13.69 28.30 44.15
CA GLY A 592 14.94 28.78 44.75
C GLY A 592 14.80 29.82 45.88
N GLY A 593 13.61 30.37 46.14
CA GLY A 593 13.36 31.36 47.19
C GLY A 593 13.92 32.77 46.91
N PHE A 594 14.16 33.11 45.64
CA PHE A 594 14.74 34.39 45.20
C PHE A 594 13.67 35.45 44.95
N PHE A 595 12.79 35.70 45.94
CA PHE A 595 11.59 36.55 45.80
C PHE A 595 11.85 37.97 45.27
N ASP A 596 13.03 38.52 45.52
CA ASP A 596 13.47 39.81 44.97
C ASP A 596 13.55 39.80 43.43
N ALA A 597 14.11 38.73 42.85
CA ALA A 597 14.12 38.53 41.41
C ALA A 597 12.74 38.11 40.87
N VAL A 598 11.95 37.34 41.64
CA VAL A 598 10.55 37.01 41.26
C VAL A 598 9.73 38.27 41.04
N MET A 599 9.81 39.26 41.95
CA MET A 599 9.09 40.52 41.78
C MET A 599 9.57 41.32 40.56
N GLN A 600 10.88 41.33 40.27
CA GLN A 600 11.42 41.96 39.07
C GLN A 600 10.94 41.30 37.77
N VAL A 601 10.74 39.97 37.75
CA VAL A 601 10.14 39.26 36.60
C VAL A 601 8.66 39.65 36.47
N VAL A 602 7.93 39.74 37.59
CA VAL A 602 6.52 40.19 37.60
C VAL A 602 6.39 41.62 37.07
N GLU A 603 7.17 42.57 37.58
CA GLU A 603 7.20 43.97 37.11
C GLU A 603 7.45 44.02 35.59
N LYS A 604 8.51 43.35 35.13
CA LYS A 604 8.89 43.34 33.72
C LYS A 604 7.88 42.64 32.81
N SER A 605 7.17 41.63 33.30
CA SER A 605 6.06 40.99 32.58
C SER A 605 4.84 41.91 32.43
N GLN A 606 4.58 42.78 33.42
CA GLN A 606 3.47 43.74 33.38
C GLN A 606 3.74 44.86 32.39
N GLU A 607 4.98 45.36 32.30
CA GLU A 607 5.41 46.27 31.23
C GLU A 607 5.12 45.70 29.83
N MET A 608 5.40 44.40 29.61
CA MET A 608 5.16 43.70 28.35
C MET A 608 3.74 43.10 28.20
N LYS A 609 2.82 43.40 29.14
CA LYS A 609 1.41 42.95 29.12
C LYS A 609 1.23 41.41 29.10
N ILE A 610 2.20 40.67 29.64
CA ILE A 610 2.17 39.20 29.74
C ILE A 610 1.24 38.78 30.88
N PHE A 611 0.34 37.84 30.61
CA PHE A 611 -0.54 37.26 31.63
C PHE A 611 0.16 36.15 32.42
N ILE A 612 -0.05 36.12 33.74
CA ILE A 612 0.59 35.16 34.66
C ILE A 612 -0.47 34.47 35.52
N ASP A 613 -0.56 33.13 35.44
CA ASP A 613 -1.35 32.34 36.39
C ASP A 613 -0.69 32.32 37.78
N LYS A 614 -1.27 33.07 38.72
CA LYS A 614 -0.79 33.15 40.11
C LYS A 614 -0.90 31.82 40.87
N TRP A 615 -1.77 30.90 40.47
CA TRP A 615 -1.99 29.64 41.20
C TRP A 615 -0.75 28.73 41.16
N ARG A 616 -0.16 28.52 39.98
CA ARG A 616 1.01 27.65 39.79
C ARG A 616 2.20 28.01 40.70
N TYR A 617 2.55 29.30 40.80
CA TYR A 617 3.65 29.75 41.67
C TYR A 617 3.28 29.73 43.16
N LYS A 618 2.00 29.94 43.49
CA LYS A 618 1.48 29.79 44.85
C LYS A 618 1.60 28.34 45.32
N GLN A 619 1.31 27.37 44.46
CA GLN A 619 1.55 25.95 44.72
C GLN A 619 3.05 25.67 44.88
N ALA A 620 3.89 26.11 43.94
CA ALA A 620 5.34 25.92 44.01
C ALA A 620 5.95 26.46 45.33
N PHE A 621 5.48 27.61 45.82
CA PHE A 621 5.84 28.17 47.12
C PHE A 621 5.34 27.31 48.30
N MET A 622 4.12 26.77 48.23
CA MET A 622 3.56 25.90 49.28
C MET A 622 4.22 24.51 49.34
N GLU A 623 4.88 24.08 48.26
CA GLU A 623 5.70 22.87 48.24
C GLU A 623 7.06 23.07 48.90
N THR A 624 7.77 24.18 48.61
CA THR A 624 9.16 24.39 49.08
C THR A 624 9.30 25.28 50.31
N HIS A 625 8.51 26.35 50.43
CA HIS A 625 8.73 27.44 51.40
C HIS A 625 7.61 27.61 52.45
N LYS A 626 6.69 26.64 52.56
CA LYS A 626 5.56 26.65 53.52
C LYS A 626 5.94 26.90 54.99
N LYS A 627 7.13 26.48 55.42
CA LYS A 627 7.62 26.66 56.81
C LYS A 627 8.29 28.03 57.06
N LEU A 628 8.40 28.89 56.04
CA LEU A 628 9.20 30.11 56.04
C LEU A 628 8.43 31.28 56.66
N LYS A 629 8.41 31.32 58.00
CA LYS A 629 7.73 32.34 58.82
C LYS A 629 8.43 33.70 58.74
N VAL A 630 7.66 34.75 58.44
CA VAL A 630 8.08 36.17 58.39
C VAL A 630 8.83 36.59 59.66
N SER A 631 8.40 36.14 60.84
CA SER A 631 9.06 36.43 62.12
C SER A 631 10.52 35.97 62.21
N LYS A 632 10.96 34.95 61.45
CA LYS A 632 12.35 34.46 61.48
C LYS A 632 13.31 35.24 60.58
N LEU A 633 12.85 35.89 59.50
CA LEU A 633 13.72 36.70 58.63
C LEU A 633 14.15 38.03 59.27
N ARG A 634 13.42 38.48 60.29
CA ARG A 634 13.43 39.84 60.87
C ARG A 634 14.77 40.28 61.50
N ARG A 635 15.79 39.40 61.51
CA ARG A 635 17.12 39.62 62.11
C ARG A 635 18.30 39.55 61.12
N ARG A 636 18.11 39.23 59.82
CA ARG A 636 19.26 38.99 58.92
C ARG A 636 19.22 39.57 57.50
N ASN A 637 18.11 40.08 56.97
CA ASN A 637 18.09 40.86 55.72
C ASN A 637 16.73 41.55 55.52
N PHE A 638 16.70 42.89 55.47
CA PHE A 638 15.44 43.66 55.35
C PHE A 638 14.82 43.54 53.95
N ARG A 639 15.56 43.81 52.87
CA ARG A 639 15.08 43.73 51.47
C ARG A 639 14.50 42.35 51.11
N LYS A 640 15.10 41.25 51.60
CA LYS A 640 14.57 39.88 51.40
C LYS A 640 13.24 39.64 52.13
N MET A 641 12.93 40.39 53.19
CA MET A 641 11.62 40.38 53.82
C MET A 641 10.59 41.10 52.94
N GLU A 642 10.94 42.31 52.48
CA GLU A 642 10.04 43.17 51.69
C GLU A 642 9.60 42.46 50.41
N ALA A 643 10.56 41.87 49.67
CA ALA A 643 10.25 41.08 48.48
C ALA A 643 9.40 39.83 48.75
N LEU A 644 9.60 39.15 49.89
CA LEU A 644 8.76 38.01 50.31
C LEU A 644 7.33 38.46 50.68
N ILE A 645 7.17 39.64 51.28
CA ILE A 645 5.86 40.22 51.59
C ILE A 645 5.16 40.67 50.29
N ALA A 646 5.88 41.33 49.38
CA ALA A 646 5.38 41.72 48.06
C ALA A 646 4.89 40.50 47.25
N PHE A 647 5.70 39.43 47.17
CA PHE A 647 5.31 38.17 46.53
C PHE A 647 4.07 37.55 47.18
N LYS A 648 4.01 37.50 48.53
CA LYS A 648 2.85 36.94 49.24
C LYS A 648 1.57 37.75 49.02
N ASN A 649 1.67 39.07 48.90
CA ASN A 649 0.54 39.94 48.57
C ASN A 649 0.10 39.74 47.11
N TRP A 650 1.06 39.71 46.18
CA TRP A 650 0.81 39.50 44.75
C TRP A 650 0.14 38.15 44.45
N ALA A 651 0.57 37.06 45.08
CA ALA A 651 -0.02 35.72 44.97
C ALA A 651 -1.36 35.54 45.74
N GLY A 652 -1.80 36.58 46.45
CA GLY A 652 -3.05 36.61 47.21
C GLY A 652 -3.05 35.75 48.47
N LYS A 653 -3.97 36.04 49.41
CA LYS A 653 -4.02 35.44 50.75
C LYS A 653 -3.78 33.92 50.75
N PHE A 654 -2.81 33.49 51.56
CA PHE A 654 -2.61 32.11 51.95
C PHE A 654 -3.57 31.84 53.12
N LYS A 655 -4.46 30.86 53.02
CA LYS A 655 -5.29 30.43 54.16
C LYS A 655 -4.43 29.57 55.10
N ASP A 656 -3.55 30.22 55.86
CA ASP A 656 -2.94 29.62 57.03
C ASP A 656 -4.03 29.41 58.10
N LEU A 657 -4.41 28.16 58.34
CA LEU A 657 -5.41 27.79 59.33
C LEU A 657 -4.80 27.79 60.74
N SER A 658 -4.37 28.97 61.21
CA SER A 658 -3.91 29.20 62.57
C SER A 658 -4.19 30.64 62.99
N ALA A 659 -5.05 30.84 63.98
CA ALA A 659 -5.42 32.16 64.47
C ALA A 659 -4.30 32.81 65.30
N SER A 660 -4.16 34.13 65.15
CA SER A 660 -3.82 35.06 66.26
C SER A 660 -3.78 36.50 65.73
N LEU A 661 -4.88 37.25 65.87
CA LEU A 661 -4.94 38.71 66.07
C LEU A 661 -6.40 39.14 66.16
N GLU A 662 -6.99 38.93 67.34
CA GLU A 662 -8.18 39.69 67.74
C GLU A 662 -7.75 41.12 68.04
N GLN A 663 -8.46 42.10 67.49
CA GLN A 663 -8.98 43.28 68.20
C GLN A 663 -9.53 44.30 67.17
N VAL A 664 -10.86 44.47 67.17
CA VAL A 664 -11.57 45.77 67.29
C VAL A 664 -13.09 45.53 67.23
N SER A 665 -13.81 46.08 68.21
CA SER A 665 -15.27 46.31 68.29
C SER A 665 -16.27 45.21 67.84
N SER A 666 -16.80 44.51 68.86
CA SER A 666 -18.25 44.34 69.13
C SER A 666 -19.21 43.71 68.09
N SER A 667 -19.79 42.57 68.48
CA SER A 667 -21.22 42.30 68.32
C SER A 667 -21.76 41.60 69.58
N MET A 668 -22.84 42.11 70.18
CA MET A 668 -23.52 41.43 71.30
C MET A 668 -24.54 40.40 70.80
N SER A 669 -24.85 39.44 71.66
CA SER A 669 -26.05 38.58 71.67
C SER A 669 -26.23 37.53 70.55
N HIS A 670 -26.97 36.43 70.74
CA HIS A 670 -27.09 35.47 71.88
C HIS A 670 -27.97 34.27 71.43
N PHE A 671 -27.85 33.10 72.08
CA PHE A 671 -28.64 31.85 71.86
C PHE A 671 -28.47 31.20 70.45
N THR A 672 -28.01 29.95 70.22
CA THR A 672 -28.38 28.58 70.73
C THR A 672 -29.73 28.07 70.21
N ILE A 673 -30.02 26.78 69.93
CA ILE A 673 -29.27 25.49 69.97
C ILE A 673 -30.13 24.40 69.25
N PHE A 674 -29.53 23.22 68.99
CA PHE A 674 -30.15 21.90 68.68
C PHE A 674 -30.80 21.60 67.31
N TRP A 675 -30.61 20.33 66.91
CA TRP A 675 -31.45 19.37 66.14
C TRP A 675 -32.52 19.90 65.16
N GLN A 676 -32.71 19.28 63.98
CA GLN A 676 -32.84 17.82 63.82
C GLN A 676 -32.35 17.29 62.45
N VAL A 677 -32.53 15.98 62.20
CA VAL A 677 -31.96 15.20 61.08
C VAL A 677 -33.07 14.50 60.28
N SER A 678 -32.83 14.34 58.96
CA SER A 678 -33.60 13.54 57.98
C SER A 678 -35.02 14.01 57.61
N VAL A 679 -35.20 14.32 56.32
CA VAL A 679 -35.99 13.58 55.28
C VAL A 679 -35.67 14.33 53.97
N LEU A 680 -34.80 13.86 53.07
CA LEU A 680 -34.85 12.69 52.19
C LEU A 680 -35.91 12.80 51.07
N LEU A 681 -35.46 12.82 49.80
CA LEU A 681 -36.24 12.57 48.56
C LEU A 681 -37.45 13.52 48.31
N LEU A 682 -37.43 14.46 47.35
CA LEU A 682 -37.44 14.24 45.89
C LEU A 682 -37.58 15.59 45.13
N LEU A 683 -37.51 15.51 43.78
CA LEU A 683 -37.79 16.57 42.78
C LEU A 683 -36.82 17.79 42.74
N VAL A 684 -36.59 18.45 41.60
CA VAL A 684 -36.38 18.00 40.20
C VAL A 684 -35.91 19.23 39.41
N HIS A 685 -34.83 19.13 38.61
CA HIS A 685 -34.40 20.11 37.58
C HIS A 685 -34.13 21.57 38.07
N SER A 686 -32.98 22.17 37.81
CA SER A 686 -32.58 22.58 36.46
C SER A 686 -31.24 23.35 36.48
N ILE A 687 -30.76 23.75 35.29
CA ILE A 687 -29.62 24.66 35.04
C ILE A 687 -28.23 24.08 35.43
N GLN A 688 -27.60 23.46 34.44
CA GLN A 688 -26.19 23.08 34.41
C GLN A 688 -25.46 24.00 33.43
N ALA A 689 -24.58 24.89 33.89
CA ALA A 689 -23.69 25.68 33.02
C ALA A 689 -22.51 26.36 33.77
N ASN A 690 -21.34 26.37 33.13
CA ASN A 690 -20.21 27.32 33.26
C ASN A 690 -19.49 27.44 34.64
N HIS A 691 -18.16 27.56 34.74
CA HIS A 691 -17.14 27.99 33.76
C HIS A 691 -15.84 27.16 33.81
N ALA A 692 -15.29 26.79 32.65
CA ALA A 692 -13.87 26.43 32.47
C ALA A 692 -13.45 26.64 31.00
N ILE A 693 -12.82 27.78 30.67
CA ILE A 693 -12.39 28.20 29.32
C ILE A 693 -11.19 29.16 29.49
N PRO A 694 -10.13 29.16 28.64
CA PRO A 694 -9.61 28.10 27.78
C PRO A 694 -8.09 27.81 27.98
N SER A 695 -7.67 26.60 27.63
CA SER A 695 -6.44 26.42 26.83
C SER A 695 -6.60 25.14 26.02
N ILE A 696 -6.56 25.24 24.70
CA ILE A 696 -6.90 24.13 23.80
C ILE A 696 -5.75 23.95 22.80
N ILE A 697 -4.82 23.08 23.16
CA ILE A 697 -4.42 22.02 22.22
C ILE A 697 -5.52 20.95 22.39
N PRO A 698 -6.13 20.43 21.31
CA PRO A 698 -7.32 19.59 21.44
C PRO A 698 -6.99 18.21 22.03
N ILE A 699 -7.24 18.06 23.33
CA ILE A 699 -7.39 16.74 23.99
C ILE A 699 -8.63 16.01 23.45
N ASN A 700 -9.60 16.74 22.89
CA ASN A 700 -10.66 16.20 22.05
C ASN A 700 -10.13 15.88 20.63
N GLY A 701 -9.28 14.86 20.55
CA GLY A 701 -8.86 14.17 19.34
C GLY A 701 -9.43 12.76 19.28
N THR A 702 -10.71 12.58 19.66
CA THR A 702 -11.39 11.29 19.45
C THR A 702 -11.53 11.05 17.96
N CYS A 703 -10.83 10.05 17.42
CA CYS A 703 -11.01 9.66 16.02
C CYS A 703 -12.49 9.34 15.77
N HIS A 704 -13.13 10.12 14.92
CA HIS A 704 -14.51 9.94 14.52
C HIS A 704 -14.59 8.87 13.42
N ASP A 705 -15.49 7.90 13.61
CA ASP A 705 -15.83 6.85 12.65
C ASP A 705 -16.58 7.36 11.41
N THR A 706 -16.81 8.68 11.33
CA THR A 706 -17.64 9.36 10.34
C THR A 706 -17.12 10.78 10.05
N CYS A 707 -17.32 11.26 8.83
CA CYS A 707 -17.23 12.66 8.44
C CYS A 707 -18.48 13.02 7.63
N GLY A 708 -19.38 13.80 8.22
CA GLY A 708 -20.71 14.00 7.65
C GLY A 708 -21.46 12.68 7.56
N SER A 709 -21.84 12.28 6.34
CA SER A 709 -22.46 10.99 6.03
C SER A 709 -21.47 9.88 5.65
N VAL A 710 -20.18 10.18 5.45
CA VAL A 710 -19.19 9.21 4.96
C VAL A 710 -18.53 8.48 6.14
N PRO A 711 -18.60 7.14 6.24
CA PRO A 711 -17.91 6.39 7.27
C PRO A 711 -16.40 6.36 7.03
N ILE A 712 -15.61 6.61 8.08
CA ILE A 712 -14.15 6.62 8.06
C ILE A 712 -13.61 5.46 8.89
N LYS A 713 -12.83 4.61 8.23
CA LYS A 713 -12.03 3.51 8.79
C LYS A 713 -10.59 3.62 8.31
N PHE A 714 -9.68 2.92 8.99
CA PHE A 714 -8.30 2.74 8.56
C PHE A 714 -8.24 2.23 7.10
N PRO A 715 -7.32 2.72 6.24
CA PRO A 715 -6.16 3.58 6.53
C PRO A 715 -6.47 5.07 6.72
N PHE A 716 -7.72 5.50 6.55
CA PHE A 716 -8.10 6.91 6.70
C PHE A 716 -8.39 7.29 8.16
N GLY A 717 -8.37 8.59 8.45
CA GLY A 717 -8.54 9.12 9.79
C GLY A 717 -9.08 10.55 9.81
N SER A 718 -9.87 10.85 10.83
CA SER A 718 -10.64 12.09 11.00
C SER A 718 -10.01 13.03 12.04
N GLY A 719 -8.73 13.34 11.87
CA GLY A 719 -8.00 14.24 12.75
C GLY A 719 -6.51 13.96 12.81
N PHE A 720 -5.78 14.84 13.50
CA PHE A 720 -4.32 14.70 13.67
C PHE A 720 -3.98 13.45 14.49
N GLY A 721 -3.16 12.56 13.91
CA GLY A 721 -2.79 11.28 14.51
C GLY A 721 -3.76 10.12 14.25
N CYS A 722 -4.93 10.34 13.63
CA CYS A 722 -5.85 9.26 13.27
C CYS A 722 -5.51 8.64 11.91
N GLY A 723 -5.74 7.33 11.73
CA GLY A 723 -5.45 6.62 10.48
C GLY A 723 -3.95 6.35 10.26
N HIS A 724 -3.54 6.20 9.01
CA HIS A 724 -2.14 5.97 8.61
C HIS A 724 -1.50 7.28 8.10
N PRO A 725 -0.28 7.65 8.54
CA PRO A 725 0.29 8.98 8.30
C PRO A 725 0.44 9.31 6.81
N HIS A 726 0.81 8.33 5.99
CA HIS A 726 0.95 8.49 4.52
C HIS A 726 -0.34 8.88 3.80
N PHE A 727 -1.52 8.63 4.40
CA PHE A 727 -2.83 9.02 3.88
C PHE A 727 -3.35 10.33 4.48
N ALA A 728 -2.93 10.66 5.71
CA ALA A 728 -3.33 11.89 6.41
C ALA A 728 -2.82 13.19 5.75
N ARG A 729 -1.84 13.10 4.82
CA ARG A 729 -1.47 14.22 3.94
C ARG A 729 -2.50 14.50 2.85
N TYR A 730 -3.19 13.46 2.36
CA TYR A 730 -4.15 13.54 1.25
C TYR A 730 -5.60 13.77 1.70
N ILE A 731 -6.08 13.05 2.72
CA ILE A 731 -7.48 13.07 3.14
C ILE A 731 -7.67 13.83 4.45
N ARG A 732 -8.63 14.77 4.47
CA ARG A 732 -8.97 15.59 5.64
C ARG A 732 -10.47 15.81 5.74
N CYS A 733 -11.05 15.69 6.93
CA CYS A 733 -12.42 16.10 7.20
C CYS A 733 -12.45 17.59 7.56
N SER A 734 -13.24 18.38 6.83
CA SER A 734 -13.39 19.83 7.05
C SER A 734 -14.87 20.20 7.08
N SER A 735 -15.35 20.75 8.20
CA SER A 735 -16.76 21.15 8.40
C SER A 735 -17.81 20.07 8.06
N GLY A 736 -17.46 18.79 8.22
CA GLY A 736 -18.33 17.66 7.90
C GLY A 736 -18.29 17.19 6.43
N VAL A 737 -17.47 17.81 5.59
CA VAL A 737 -17.18 17.34 4.22
C VAL A 737 -15.80 16.68 4.21
N LEU A 738 -15.70 15.50 3.59
CA LEU A 738 -14.44 14.81 3.43
C LEU A 738 -13.75 15.29 2.15
N GLN A 739 -12.51 15.78 2.29
CA GLN A 739 -11.75 16.42 1.23
C GLN A 739 -10.51 15.59 0.88
N PHE A 740 -10.23 15.46 -0.41
CA PHE A 740 -9.02 14.86 -0.98
C PHE A 740 -8.16 15.96 -1.61
N THR A 741 -6.90 16.06 -1.23
CA THR A 741 -5.98 17.14 -1.62
C THR A 741 -4.79 16.58 -2.39
N THR A 742 -4.38 17.24 -3.46
CA THR A 742 -3.21 16.91 -4.31
C THR A 742 -2.41 18.18 -4.60
N GLY A 743 -1.28 18.06 -5.32
CA GLY A 743 -0.58 19.22 -5.89
C GLY A 743 -1.42 20.10 -6.83
N THR A 744 -2.49 19.59 -7.46
CA THR A 744 -3.34 20.35 -8.40
C THR A 744 -4.63 20.92 -7.82
N GLY A 745 -5.09 20.48 -6.64
CA GLY A 745 -6.34 20.98 -6.09
C GLY A 745 -6.88 20.24 -4.87
N ILE A 746 -8.04 20.72 -4.40
CA ILE A 746 -8.84 20.11 -3.33
C ILE A 746 -10.18 19.67 -3.93
N TYR A 747 -10.47 18.39 -3.79
CA TYR A 747 -11.60 17.69 -4.38
C TYR A 747 -12.50 17.10 -3.28
N THR A 748 -13.77 16.87 -3.56
CA THR A 748 -14.72 16.30 -2.58
C THR A 748 -14.78 14.78 -2.68
N VAL A 749 -14.77 14.09 -1.54
CA VAL A 749 -14.99 12.64 -1.48
C VAL A 749 -16.50 12.38 -1.37
N SER A 750 -17.05 11.67 -2.34
CA SER A 750 -18.48 11.32 -2.40
C SER A 750 -18.80 10.01 -1.69
N SER A 751 -17.90 9.01 -1.78
CA SER A 751 -18.05 7.71 -1.08
C SER A 751 -16.71 6.99 -0.95
N ILE A 752 -16.65 6.02 -0.03
CA ILE A 752 -15.52 5.10 0.15
C ILE A 752 -16.07 3.67 0.22
N ASP A 753 -15.53 2.77 -0.60
CA ASP A 753 -15.76 1.33 -0.50
C ASP A 753 -14.48 0.61 -0.03
N TYR A 754 -14.53 0.10 1.19
CA TYR A 754 -13.47 -0.67 1.83
C TYR A 754 -13.40 -2.13 1.36
N SER A 755 -14.31 -2.59 0.50
CA SER A 755 -14.30 -3.96 -0.05
C SER A 755 -13.53 -4.08 -1.37
N SER A 756 -13.62 -3.08 -2.26
CA SER A 756 -12.76 -2.93 -3.45
C SER A 756 -11.49 -2.10 -3.22
N ASN A 757 -11.37 -1.47 -2.03
CA ASN A 757 -10.41 -0.41 -1.71
C ASN A 757 -10.50 0.80 -2.66
N THR A 758 -11.71 1.26 -2.96
CA THR A 758 -11.96 2.38 -3.88
C THR A 758 -12.52 3.59 -3.14
N ILE A 759 -12.09 4.80 -3.52
CA ILE A 759 -12.63 6.07 -3.06
C ILE A 759 -13.13 6.87 -4.27
N LEU A 760 -14.37 7.34 -4.22
CA LEU A 760 -14.96 8.14 -5.30
C LEU A 760 -14.77 9.62 -5.00
N VAL A 761 -13.94 10.27 -5.82
CA VAL A 761 -13.62 11.69 -5.75
C VAL A 761 -14.42 12.45 -6.82
N THR A 762 -14.85 13.67 -6.50
CA THR A 762 -15.53 14.58 -7.42
C THR A 762 -14.81 15.93 -7.46
N ASP A 763 -14.53 16.42 -8.67
CA ASP A 763 -13.93 17.73 -8.92
C ASP A 763 -15.03 18.75 -9.25
N PRO A 764 -15.20 19.82 -8.44
CA PRO A 764 -16.18 20.88 -8.70
C PRO A 764 -15.98 21.63 -10.03
N LEU A 765 -14.79 21.56 -10.65
CA LEU A 765 -14.45 22.23 -11.91
C LEU A 765 -14.49 21.28 -13.12
N MET A 766 -14.76 19.99 -12.93
CA MET A 766 -14.91 19.02 -14.01
C MET A 766 -16.21 19.27 -14.79
N SER A 767 -16.15 19.17 -16.12
CA SER A 767 -17.32 19.34 -16.99
C SER A 767 -18.25 18.13 -16.95
N THR A 768 -19.56 18.39 -16.88
CA THR A 768 -20.65 17.41 -16.89
C THR A 768 -21.79 17.89 -17.79
N CYS A 769 -22.73 17.03 -18.19
CA CYS A 769 -23.81 17.46 -19.10
C CYS A 769 -24.72 18.58 -18.55
N SER A 770 -24.84 18.69 -17.23
CA SER A 770 -25.61 19.76 -16.55
C SER A 770 -24.81 21.04 -16.32
N SER A 771 -23.47 20.97 -16.27
CA SER A 771 -22.58 22.12 -16.09
C SER A 771 -21.22 21.83 -16.72
N MET A 772 -20.89 22.55 -17.81
CA MET A 772 -19.57 22.52 -18.43
C MET A 772 -18.88 23.86 -18.23
N GLN A 773 -17.62 23.81 -17.80
CA GLN A 773 -16.76 24.96 -17.55
C GLN A 773 -15.29 24.54 -17.71
N ASN A 774 -14.40 25.50 -17.94
CA ASN A 774 -12.97 25.22 -18.07
C ASN A 774 -12.44 24.60 -16.77
N SER A 775 -11.73 23.48 -16.88
CA SER A 775 -11.31 22.66 -15.74
C SER A 775 -9.85 22.91 -15.36
N GLY A 776 -9.50 22.60 -14.11
CA GLY A 776 -8.09 22.43 -13.72
C GLY A 776 -7.50 21.14 -14.28
N SER A 777 -6.17 21.01 -14.20
CA SER A 777 -5.50 19.71 -14.38
C SER A 777 -5.73 18.81 -13.16
N PHE A 778 -5.68 17.50 -13.36
CA PHE A 778 -5.79 16.51 -12.27
C PHE A 778 -4.52 15.66 -12.23
N ILE A 779 -3.68 15.82 -11.20
CA ILE A 779 -2.42 15.10 -11.06
C ILE A 779 -2.31 14.46 -9.67
N LEU A 780 -1.98 13.17 -9.65
CA LEU A 780 -1.61 12.43 -8.45
C LEU A 780 -0.09 12.48 -8.27
N ASP A 781 0.38 12.84 -7.08
CA ASP A 781 1.82 12.91 -6.79
C ASP A 781 2.49 11.53 -7.00
N ARG A 782 3.78 11.52 -7.35
CA ARG A 782 4.54 10.28 -7.62
C ARG A 782 4.63 9.32 -6.40
N GLU A 783 4.39 9.83 -5.19
CA GLU A 783 4.33 9.06 -3.94
C GLU A 783 2.89 8.80 -3.44
N SER A 784 1.88 9.14 -4.23
CA SER A 784 0.47 8.96 -3.88
C SER A 784 0.17 7.47 -3.60
N PRO A 785 -0.43 7.11 -2.45
CA PRO A 785 -0.90 5.74 -2.20
C PRO A 785 -2.21 5.41 -2.94
N PHE A 786 -2.62 6.29 -3.85
CA PHE A 786 -3.80 6.17 -4.71
C PHE A 786 -3.36 6.02 -6.18
N SER A 787 -3.94 5.04 -6.87
CA SER A 787 -3.93 4.89 -8.33
C SER A 787 -5.33 5.16 -8.89
N ILE A 788 -5.48 5.27 -10.21
CA ILE A 788 -6.79 5.35 -10.88
C ILE A 788 -7.21 3.94 -11.30
N THR A 789 -8.50 3.61 -11.17
CA THR A 789 -9.03 2.33 -11.65
C THR A 789 -9.10 2.29 -13.17
N THR A 790 -8.80 1.14 -13.78
CA THR A 790 -8.84 0.90 -15.25
C THR A 790 -10.18 1.21 -15.91
N ASP A 791 -11.27 1.14 -15.15
CA ASP A 791 -12.64 1.13 -15.67
C ASP A 791 -13.22 2.56 -15.80
N ASN A 792 -12.41 3.59 -15.59
CA ASN A 792 -12.82 5.00 -15.59
C ASN A 792 -12.57 5.68 -16.93
N VAL A 793 -13.62 6.22 -17.55
CA VAL A 793 -13.54 6.85 -18.87
C VAL A 793 -13.29 8.35 -18.73
N PHE A 794 -12.06 8.79 -19.02
CA PHE A 794 -11.74 10.22 -19.15
C PHE A 794 -12.08 10.76 -20.54
N VAL A 795 -12.71 11.93 -20.60
CA VAL A 795 -13.04 12.61 -21.85
C VAL A 795 -12.48 14.04 -21.81
N LEU A 796 -11.56 14.36 -22.73
CA LEU A 796 -11.02 15.69 -22.93
C LEU A 796 -11.89 16.48 -23.91
N LEU A 797 -12.18 17.75 -23.58
CA LEU A 797 -13.12 18.59 -24.30
C LEU A 797 -12.46 19.92 -24.73
N GLY A 798 -12.77 20.39 -25.93
CA GLY A 798 -12.20 21.63 -26.48
C GLY A 798 -10.70 21.55 -26.75
N CYS A 799 -10.18 20.39 -27.12
CA CYS A 799 -8.80 20.19 -27.53
C CYS A 799 -8.49 20.87 -28.87
N SER A 800 -7.31 21.48 -28.97
CA SER A 800 -6.77 21.95 -30.25
C SER A 800 -6.61 20.78 -31.23
N THR A 801 -6.88 21.00 -32.52
CA THR A 801 -6.59 20.02 -33.58
C THR A 801 -5.09 19.79 -33.79
N THR A 802 -4.24 20.61 -33.17
CA THR A 802 -2.77 20.42 -33.07
C THR A 802 -2.34 19.77 -31.75
N SER A 803 -3.27 19.30 -30.92
CA SER A 803 -2.96 18.68 -29.64
C SER A 803 -2.10 17.41 -29.80
N PRO A 804 -1.11 17.16 -28.91
CA PRO A 804 -0.41 15.88 -28.83
C PRO A 804 -1.34 14.66 -28.68
N VAL A 805 -2.56 14.85 -28.14
CA VAL A 805 -3.58 13.80 -27.98
C VAL A 805 -4.00 13.21 -29.33
N PHE A 806 -3.92 13.97 -30.42
CA PHE A 806 -4.29 13.53 -31.77
C PHE A 806 -3.07 13.06 -32.61
N ASP A 807 -1.91 12.85 -31.99
CA ASP A 807 -0.74 12.28 -32.68
C ASP A 807 -0.90 10.77 -32.91
N LYS A 808 -1.00 10.38 -34.19
CA LYS A 808 -1.11 9.01 -34.69
C LYS A 808 0.13 8.11 -34.45
N ARG A 809 1.05 8.55 -33.61
CA ARG A 809 2.23 7.80 -33.14
C ARG A 809 2.11 7.37 -31.68
N GLN A 810 1.12 7.90 -30.96
CA GLN A 810 0.98 7.75 -29.51
C GLN A 810 -0.36 7.14 -29.10
N ASP A 811 -1.34 7.09 -30.02
CA ASP A 811 -2.66 6.45 -29.88
C ASP A 811 -3.42 6.78 -28.57
N LEU A 812 -3.21 7.99 -28.04
CA LEU A 812 -3.77 8.51 -26.78
C LEU A 812 -5.29 8.76 -26.80
N CYS A 813 -5.98 8.34 -27.86
CA CYS A 813 -7.33 8.79 -28.17
C CYS A 813 -8.17 7.75 -28.92
N ASP A 814 -9.24 7.26 -28.27
CA ASP A 814 -10.20 6.38 -28.93
C ASP A 814 -11.05 7.16 -29.94
N THR A 815 -10.69 6.99 -31.22
CA THR A 815 -11.40 7.55 -32.37
C THR A 815 -12.54 6.64 -32.88
N GLY A 816 -12.70 5.45 -32.29
CA GLY A 816 -13.78 4.50 -32.54
C GLY A 816 -14.97 4.71 -31.60
N SER A 817 -15.03 3.94 -30.51
CA SER A 817 -16.15 3.94 -29.55
C SER A 817 -16.35 5.30 -28.88
N GLY A 818 -15.25 5.97 -28.51
CA GLY A 818 -15.23 7.28 -27.88
C GLY A 818 -15.90 8.38 -28.70
N SER A 819 -16.03 8.21 -30.02
CA SER A 819 -16.78 9.14 -30.87
C SER A 819 -18.26 9.28 -30.47
N ASN A 820 -18.89 8.21 -29.93
CA ASN A 820 -20.25 8.26 -29.40
C ASN A 820 -20.32 9.05 -28.09
N ILE A 821 -19.37 8.83 -27.19
CA ILE A 821 -19.28 9.51 -25.88
C ILE A 821 -19.05 11.01 -26.08
N CYS A 822 -18.11 11.37 -26.96
CA CYS A 822 -17.89 12.75 -27.39
C CYS A 822 -19.13 13.38 -28.02
N ARG A 823 -19.82 12.67 -28.93
CA ARG A 823 -21.08 13.13 -29.55
C ARG A 823 -22.18 13.35 -28.51
N GLY A 824 -22.26 12.48 -27.51
CA GLY A 824 -23.12 12.63 -26.34
C GLY A 824 -22.85 13.94 -25.63
N LEU A 825 -21.65 14.14 -25.07
CA LEU A 825 -21.32 15.37 -24.34
C LEU A 825 -21.49 16.63 -25.20
N TYR A 826 -21.16 16.58 -26.49
CA TYR A 826 -21.33 17.73 -27.41
C TYR A 826 -22.79 18.03 -27.81
N SER A 827 -23.76 17.19 -27.39
CA SER A 827 -25.21 17.47 -27.47
C SER A 827 -25.77 18.19 -26.23
N CYS A 828 -25.00 18.28 -25.14
CA CYS A 828 -25.44 18.92 -23.91
C CYS A 828 -25.46 20.44 -24.06
N ASN A 829 -26.60 21.11 -23.77
CA ASN A 829 -26.74 22.57 -23.89
C ASN A 829 -25.69 23.37 -23.09
N ALA A 830 -25.14 22.79 -22.02
CA ALA A 830 -24.12 23.39 -21.17
C ALA A 830 -22.76 23.64 -21.87
N ILE A 831 -22.50 23.03 -23.03
CA ILE A 831 -21.24 23.15 -23.79
C ILE A 831 -20.81 24.58 -24.13
N THR A 832 -21.76 25.52 -24.16
CA THR A 832 -21.47 26.95 -24.33
C THR A 832 -20.59 27.51 -23.21
N GLY A 833 -20.59 26.90 -22.01
CA GLY A 833 -19.72 27.27 -20.88
C GLY A 833 -18.24 26.97 -21.05
N ILE A 834 -17.86 26.15 -22.05
CA ILE A 834 -16.45 25.94 -22.48
C ILE A 834 -16.13 26.63 -23.82
N GLY A 835 -16.95 27.61 -24.22
CA GLY A 835 -16.76 28.40 -25.44
C GLY A 835 -17.07 27.66 -26.75
N LEU A 836 -17.64 26.46 -26.68
CA LEU A 836 -18.00 25.65 -27.84
C LEU A 836 -19.50 25.77 -28.20
N VAL A 837 -19.80 25.68 -29.49
CA VAL A 837 -21.17 25.67 -30.01
C VAL A 837 -21.77 24.26 -29.84
N PRO A 838 -23.06 24.10 -29.50
CA PRO A 838 -23.73 22.79 -29.53
C PRO A 838 -23.55 22.09 -30.88
N SER A 839 -23.23 20.79 -30.87
CA SER A 839 -22.77 20.04 -32.05
C SER A 839 -21.44 20.54 -32.67
N ALA A 840 -20.51 21.01 -31.84
CA ALA A 840 -19.10 21.23 -32.22
C ALA A 840 -18.49 19.98 -32.92
N PRO A 841 -17.47 20.15 -33.79
CA PRO A 841 -16.84 19.03 -34.47
C PRO A 841 -16.16 18.09 -33.46
N ILE A 842 -16.46 16.80 -33.55
CA ILE A 842 -15.94 15.75 -32.64
C ILE A 842 -14.40 15.70 -32.63
N SER A 843 -13.72 16.22 -33.67
CA SER A 843 -12.26 16.37 -33.75
C SER A 843 -11.63 17.37 -32.76
N THR A 844 -12.41 17.96 -31.84
CA THR A 844 -11.91 18.70 -30.66
C THR A 844 -12.23 18.01 -29.34
N CYS A 845 -12.80 16.81 -29.39
CA CYS A 845 -13.06 15.95 -28.24
C CYS A 845 -12.20 14.69 -28.35
N CYS A 846 -11.84 14.12 -27.21
CA CYS A 846 -11.12 12.86 -27.16
C CYS A 846 -11.56 12.03 -25.95
N VAL A 847 -11.82 10.73 -26.13
CA VAL A 847 -11.79 9.78 -25.02
C VAL A 847 -10.34 9.37 -24.81
N TYR A 848 -9.76 9.79 -23.68
CA TYR A 848 -8.34 9.76 -23.43
C TYR A 848 -7.92 8.43 -22.81
N GLU A 849 -7.10 7.67 -23.55
CA GLU A 849 -6.57 6.39 -23.11
C GLU A 849 -5.08 6.54 -22.75
N PRO A 850 -4.69 6.42 -21.47
CA PRO A 850 -3.31 6.60 -21.04
C PRO A 850 -2.44 5.41 -21.47
N PRO A 851 -1.23 5.62 -22.03
CA PRO A 851 -0.45 4.57 -22.69
C PRO A 851 0.19 3.54 -21.74
N ILE A 852 -0.04 3.64 -20.43
CA ILE A 852 0.47 2.73 -19.40
C ILE A 852 -0.56 2.67 -18.24
N PRO A 853 -0.93 1.47 -17.74
CA PRO A 853 -1.64 1.33 -16.46
C PRO A 853 -0.71 1.67 -15.30
N LEU A 854 -0.63 2.95 -14.96
CA LEU A 854 0.36 3.52 -14.05
C LEU A 854 0.01 3.33 -12.57
N GLY A 855 1.04 2.97 -11.79
CA GLY A 855 1.09 3.22 -10.35
C GLY A 855 1.20 4.72 -10.03
N SER A 856 1.65 5.03 -8.81
CA SER A 856 1.65 6.38 -8.25
C SER A 856 2.37 7.42 -9.15
N GLY A 857 1.60 8.38 -9.68
CA GLY A 857 2.11 9.41 -10.60
C GLY A 857 1.29 9.72 -11.86
N TYR A 858 0.02 9.30 -11.96
CA TYR A 858 -0.86 9.68 -13.08
C TYR A 858 -1.11 11.20 -13.11
N GLY A 859 -1.05 11.81 -14.31
CA GLY A 859 -1.32 13.24 -14.48
C GLY A 859 -2.04 13.60 -15.78
N LEU A 860 -3.16 14.31 -15.66
CA LEU A 860 -3.96 14.88 -16.74
C LEU A 860 -3.67 16.39 -16.84
N ASP A 861 -2.58 16.73 -17.52
CA ASP A 861 -2.06 18.09 -17.72
C ASP A 861 -2.76 18.76 -18.93
N LEU A 862 -3.87 19.44 -18.67
CA LEU A 862 -4.70 20.05 -19.73
C LEU A 862 -3.95 21.13 -20.55
N PRO A 863 -3.12 22.02 -19.96
CA PRO A 863 -2.28 22.94 -20.73
C PRO A 863 -1.34 22.24 -21.70
N LYS A 864 -0.65 21.18 -21.27
CA LYS A 864 0.27 20.39 -22.13
C LYS A 864 -0.48 19.61 -23.21
N LEU A 865 -1.67 19.11 -22.89
CA LEU A 865 -2.57 18.42 -23.82
C LEU A 865 -3.40 19.40 -24.69
N GLN A 866 -3.27 20.71 -24.50
CA GLN A 866 -3.96 21.76 -25.28
C GLN A 866 -5.51 21.62 -25.29
N CYS A 867 -6.13 21.29 -24.15
CA CYS A 867 -7.58 21.13 -24.01
C CYS A 867 -8.20 22.08 -22.95
N SER A 868 -9.45 22.49 -23.16
CA SER A 868 -10.14 23.47 -22.29
C SER A 868 -10.74 22.89 -21.01
N SER A 869 -11.24 21.66 -21.06
CA SER A 869 -11.80 20.98 -19.88
C SER A 869 -11.71 19.46 -20.01
N TYR A 870 -12.10 18.76 -18.94
CA TYR A 870 -12.26 17.30 -18.94
C TYR A 870 -13.57 16.88 -18.27
N SER A 871 -13.97 15.65 -18.55
CA SER A 871 -15.01 14.89 -17.85
C SER A 871 -14.47 13.52 -17.46
N SER A 872 -15.07 12.91 -16.44
CA SER A 872 -14.73 11.57 -15.95
C SER A 872 -16.01 10.81 -15.69
N VAL A 873 -16.24 9.75 -16.46
CA VAL A 873 -17.50 8.99 -16.51
C VAL A 873 -17.27 7.59 -15.95
N ILE A 874 -18.03 7.26 -14.90
CA ILE A 874 -17.96 5.97 -14.18
C ILE A 874 -19.07 4.98 -14.60
N GLY A 875 -20.02 5.42 -15.43
CA GLY A 875 -21.05 4.54 -15.98
C GLY A 875 -22.22 5.28 -16.62
N PHE A 876 -22.85 4.65 -17.62
CA PHE A 876 -23.86 5.29 -18.47
C PHE A 876 -25.30 5.22 -17.94
N GLY A 877 -25.53 4.75 -16.71
CA GLY A 877 -26.87 4.69 -16.11
C GLY A 877 -27.89 3.79 -16.84
N GLY A 878 -27.42 2.89 -17.73
CA GLY A 878 -28.25 2.06 -18.60
C GLY A 878 -28.70 2.72 -19.91
N ASP A 879 -28.20 3.92 -20.24
CA ASP A 879 -28.57 4.67 -21.44
C ASP A 879 -27.37 5.51 -21.95
N GLU A 880 -26.49 4.86 -22.72
CA GLU A 880 -25.31 5.48 -23.34
C GLU A 880 -25.68 6.67 -24.24
N GLY A 881 -26.90 6.70 -24.81
CA GLY A 881 -27.37 7.80 -25.65
C GLY A 881 -27.75 9.08 -24.90
N ASN A 882 -27.77 9.09 -23.57
CA ASN A 882 -28.30 10.21 -22.78
C ASN A 882 -27.36 10.67 -21.64
N PRO A 883 -26.49 11.67 -21.89
CA PRO A 883 -25.48 12.12 -20.92
C PRO A 883 -26.03 12.81 -19.66
N MET A 884 -27.33 13.09 -19.58
CA MET A 884 -28.00 13.53 -18.35
C MET A 884 -28.29 12.38 -17.37
N LYS A 885 -28.16 11.12 -17.82
CA LYS A 885 -28.28 9.91 -16.98
C LYS A 885 -26.94 9.30 -16.56
N TRP A 886 -25.85 9.75 -17.16
CA TRP A 886 -24.51 9.22 -16.86
C TRP A 886 -24.08 9.61 -15.45
N GLN A 887 -23.23 8.76 -14.87
CA GLN A 887 -22.63 8.95 -13.56
C GLN A 887 -21.21 9.49 -13.75
N TYR A 888 -20.87 10.55 -13.02
CA TYR A 888 -19.62 11.29 -13.16
C TYR A 888 -18.82 11.25 -11.86
N GLY A 889 -17.49 11.13 -11.98
CA GLY A 889 -16.57 11.11 -10.85
C GLY A 889 -15.23 10.47 -11.20
N ILE A 890 -14.28 10.52 -10.26
CA ILE A 890 -12.93 9.98 -10.39
C ILE A 890 -12.76 8.90 -9.32
N PRO A 891 -12.89 7.60 -9.67
CA PRO A 891 -12.63 6.49 -8.77
C PRO A 891 -11.11 6.27 -8.65
N LEU A 892 -10.61 6.38 -7.42
CA LEU A 892 -9.23 6.09 -7.09
C LEU A 892 -9.16 4.81 -6.26
N GLN A 893 -8.25 3.89 -6.59
CA GLN A 893 -7.96 2.73 -5.75
C GLN A 893 -6.87 3.09 -4.75
N PHE A 894 -7.03 2.72 -3.48
CA PHE A 894 -6.05 2.95 -2.42
C PHE A 894 -5.38 1.65 -1.97
N ASN A 895 -4.10 1.71 -1.62
CA ASN A 895 -3.41 0.50 -1.12
C ASN A 895 -3.88 0.11 0.29
N GLY A 896 -4.55 -1.05 0.41
CA GLY A 896 -5.00 -1.62 1.68
C GLY A 896 -3.92 -2.36 2.50
N SER A 897 -2.70 -2.56 1.98
CA SER A 897 -1.65 -3.39 2.62
C SER A 897 -1.10 -2.86 3.95
N TYR A 898 -1.48 -1.64 4.35
CA TYR A 898 -1.04 -1.01 5.60
C TYR A 898 -1.79 -1.50 6.85
N TYR A 899 -2.80 -2.37 6.71
CA TYR A 899 -3.57 -2.90 7.86
C TYR A 899 -2.76 -3.96 8.62
N THR A 900 -2.16 -3.56 9.75
CA THR A 900 -1.30 -4.42 10.56
C THR A 900 -2.06 -5.18 11.66
N GLU A 901 -1.47 -6.26 12.16
CA GLU A 901 -1.99 -6.98 13.33
C GLU A 901 -2.03 -6.09 14.59
N SER A 902 -1.14 -5.10 14.71
CA SER A 902 -1.20 -4.08 15.77
C SER A 902 -2.44 -3.18 15.63
N CYS A 903 -2.84 -2.83 14.41
CA CYS A 903 -4.08 -2.10 14.16
C CYS A 903 -5.30 -2.95 14.55
N LYS A 904 -5.35 -4.21 14.11
CA LYS A 904 -6.41 -5.15 14.49
C LYS A 904 -6.57 -5.29 16.02
N ASN A 905 -5.47 -5.52 16.74
CA ASN A 905 -5.46 -5.59 18.21
C ASN A 905 -5.95 -4.29 18.89
N CYS A 906 -5.80 -3.14 18.23
CA CYS A 906 -6.34 -1.87 18.71
C CYS A 906 -7.86 -1.81 18.51
N GLU A 907 -8.36 -2.15 17.32
CA GLU A 907 -9.79 -2.12 16.99
C GLU A 907 -10.59 -3.15 17.80
N ASP A 908 -10.08 -4.39 17.94
CA ASP A 908 -10.64 -5.45 18.80
C ASP A 908 -10.75 -5.00 20.28
N SER A 909 -9.92 -4.04 20.70
CA SER A 909 -9.94 -3.45 22.06
C SER A 909 -10.79 -2.18 22.19
N GLY A 910 -11.49 -1.76 21.13
CA GLY A 910 -12.35 -0.58 21.11
C GLY A 910 -11.61 0.76 20.93
N GLY A 911 -10.33 0.71 20.53
CA GLY A 911 -9.55 1.87 20.10
C GLY A 911 -9.69 2.15 18.60
N SER A 912 -9.01 3.19 18.14
CA SER A 912 -8.87 3.53 16.72
C SER A 912 -7.39 3.53 16.33
N CYS A 913 -7.07 2.97 15.17
CA CYS A 913 -5.71 2.96 14.64
C CYS A 913 -5.24 4.37 14.27
N GLY A 914 -4.00 4.68 14.62
CA GLY A 914 -3.42 6.00 14.48
C GLY A 914 -1.90 6.00 14.49
N PHE A 915 -1.32 7.20 14.60
CA PHE A 915 0.11 7.45 14.67
C PHE A 915 0.44 8.54 15.69
N SER A 916 1.64 8.47 16.25
CA SER A 916 2.24 9.51 17.08
C SER A 916 2.67 10.70 16.22
N GLY A 917 2.16 11.89 16.52
CA GLY A 917 2.43 13.11 15.74
C GLY A 917 3.88 13.63 15.80
N PHE A 918 4.76 13.03 16.60
CA PHE A 918 6.18 13.45 16.72
C PHE A 918 7.15 12.60 15.90
N ASN A 919 6.83 11.33 15.63
CA ASN A 919 7.74 10.35 15.01
C ASN A 919 7.01 9.39 14.04
N GLN A 920 5.73 9.66 13.74
CA GLN A 920 4.85 8.88 12.85
C GLN A 920 4.65 7.39 13.22
N SER A 921 5.21 6.90 14.33
CA SER A 921 5.05 5.50 14.75
C SER A 921 3.61 5.17 15.11
N PHE A 922 3.16 3.94 14.80
CA PHE A 922 1.83 3.45 15.14
C PHE A 922 1.44 3.73 16.60
N ALA A 923 0.21 4.21 16.80
CA ALA A 923 -0.39 4.46 18.10
C ALA A 923 -1.85 4.02 18.09
N CYS A 924 -2.24 3.23 19.08
CA CYS A 924 -3.62 2.89 19.35
C CYS A 924 -4.30 4.02 20.14
N ILE A 925 -5.27 4.70 19.53
CA ILE A 925 -5.97 5.85 20.12
C ILE A 925 -7.19 5.34 20.86
N CYS A 926 -7.12 5.35 22.20
CA CYS A 926 -8.16 4.78 23.04
C CYS A 926 -9.19 5.82 23.49
N LYS A 927 -10.47 5.46 23.47
CA LYS A 927 -11.60 6.30 23.93
C LYS A 927 -11.50 6.78 25.40
N ASN A 928 -10.58 6.17 26.17
CA ASN A 928 -10.23 6.56 27.54
C ASN A 928 -9.19 7.70 27.63
N GLY A 929 -8.77 8.31 26.50
CA GLY A 929 -7.82 9.44 26.47
C GLY A 929 -6.35 9.06 26.70
N MET A 930 -6.02 7.77 26.64
CA MET A 930 -4.67 7.22 26.87
C MET A 930 -4.23 6.43 25.65
N ASN A 931 -3.37 7.01 24.81
CA ASN A 931 -2.85 6.31 23.63
C ASN A 931 -1.83 5.23 24.07
N THR A 932 -1.84 4.08 23.38
CA THR A 932 -0.92 2.96 23.64
C THR A 932 -0.26 2.50 22.34
N THR A 933 0.65 1.53 22.41
CA THR A 933 1.35 0.96 21.24
C THR A 933 0.71 -0.33 20.70
N ILE A 934 -0.31 -0.89 21.37
CA ILE A 934 -0.88 -2.21 21.03
C ILE A 934 -2.40 -2.25 21.16
N ASN A 935 -2.95 -1.98 22.36
CA ASN A 935 -4.38 -2.11 22.64
C ASN A 935 -4.83 -1.25 23.84
N CYS A 936 -6.16 -1.13 24.02
CA CYS A 936 -6.80 -0.29 25.03
C CYS A 936 -7.12 -0.98 26.36
N TYR A 937 -6.73 -2.25 26.56
CA TYR A 937 -6.97 -2.98 27.81
C TYR A 937 -6.04 -2.57 28.98
N GLY A 938 -5.28 -1.48 28.81
CA GLY A 938 -4.15 -1.08 29.65
C GLY A 938 -4.49 -0.62 31.08
N ARG A 939 -4.74 -1.57 31.99
CA ARG A 939 -4.66 -1.33 33.44
C ARG A 939 -3.81 -2.36 34.20
N GLY A 940 -2.59 -2.63 33.73
CA GLY A 940 -1.61 -3.37 34.55
C GLY A 940 -0.27 -3.74 33.91
N TYR A 941 0.82 -3.22 34.50
CA TYR A 941 2.12 -3.88 34.72
C TYR A 941 2.75 -4.75 33.62
N ALA A 942 3.79 -4.21 32.98
CA ALA A 942 5.03 -4.96 32.78
C ALA A 942 6.00 -4.61 33.93
N TRP A 943 6.67 -5.61 34.53
CA TRP A 943 7.60 -5.42 35.65
C TRP A 943 8.80 -6.37 35.52
N SER A 944 10.00 -5.84 35.68
CA SER A 944 11.25 -6.60 35.88
C SER A 944 11.83 -6.28 37.27
N GLY A 945 12.57 -7.22 37.87
CA GLY A 945 13.48 -6.89 38.99
C GLY A 945 12.87 -6.74 40.41
N THR A 946 12.19 -7.77 40.90
CA THR A 946 12.25 -8.25 42.32
C THR A 946 12.67 -7.28 43.45
N TRP A 947 11.73 -6.89 44.34
CA TRP A 947 11.86 -7.22 45.78
C TRP A 947 10.53 -7.16 46.57
N ARG A 948 10.48 -7.93 47.68
CA ARG A 948 9.49 -7.96 48.79
C ARG A 948 8.02 -7.56 48.51
N ARG A 949 7.17 -8.57 48.28
CA ARG A 949 5.76 -8.58 48.72
C ARG A 949 5.56 -9.46 49.96
N ARG A 950 5.53 -8.85 51.16
CA ARG A 950 4.80 -9.33 52.35
C ARG A 950 4.26 -8.11 53.09
N ILE A 951 3.16 -8.28 53.84
CA ILE A 951 2.40 -7.21 54.51
C ILE A 951 1.60 -6.29 53.55
N GLN A 952 0.60 -6.84 52.85
CA GLN A 952 -0.71 -6.16 52.66
C GLN A 952 -1.86 -7.10 52.20
N ARG A 953 -2.02 -8.24 52.89
CA ARG A 953 -3.29 -9.02 52.92
C ARG A 953 -3.75 -9.34 54.35
N LYS A 954 -3.50 -8.42 55.28
CA LYS A 954 -4.09 -8.35 56.64
C LYS A 954 -4.24 -6.88 57.08
N LEU A 955 -4.98 -6.07 56.32
CA LEU A 955 -5.28 -4.67 56.71
C LEU A 955 -6.63 -4.13 56.20
N CYS A 956 -7.46 -4.94 55.54
CA CYS A 956 -8.86 -4.59 55.20
C CYS A 956 -9.89 -5.18 56.19
N LEU A 957 -9.43 -5.81 57.28
CA LEU A 957 -10.24 -6.29 58.41
C LEU A 957 -9.80 -5.68 59.76
N GLY A 958 -8.88 -4.71 59.75
CA GLY A 958 -8.41 -4.00 60.95
C GLY A 958 -8.96 -2.57 61.11
N GLY A 959 -9.42 -1.94 60.01
CA GLY A 959 -9.90 -0.56 60.03
C GLY A 959 -11.19 -0.33 60.85
N PHE A 960 -12.03 -1.36 60.99
CA PHE A 960 -13.31 -1.28 61.70
C PHE A 960 -13.21 -1.36 63.24
N LEU A 961 -12.04 -1.69 63.80
CA LEU A 961 -11.85 -1.78 65.26
C LEU A 961 -11.14 -0.56 65.87
N ILE A 962 -10.41 0.24 65.08
CA ILE A 962 -9.66 1.40 65.61
C ILE A 962 -10.60 2.59 65.90
N VAL A 963 -11.70 2.73 65.15
CA VAL A 963 -12.75 3.75 65.41
C VAL A 963 -13.54 3.45 66.71
N TRP A 964 -13.47 2.21 67.22
CA TRP A 964 -14.20 1.78 68.42
C TRP A 964 -13.37 1.86 69.72
N MET A 965 -12.11 2.27 69.65
CA MET A 965 -11.16 2.31 70.77
C MET A 965 -10.56 3.70 71.06
N THR A 966 -11.12 4.77 70.48
CA THR A 966 -10.79 6.17 70.83
C THR A 966 -12.01 6.94 71.36
N LEU A 967 -12.95 6.22 71.99
CA LEU A 967 -14.10 6.79 72.71
C LEU A 967 -14.03 6.54 74.23
N PHE A 968 -12.91 6.00 74.73
CA PHE A 968 -12.58 5.89 76.15
C PHE A 968 -11.06 6.05 76.35
N ILE A 969 -10.61 7.30 76.51
CA ILE A 969 -9.46 7.83 77.28
C ILE A 969 -9.36 9.33 76.98
#